data_AF-A0A2U8P286-F1
#
_entry.id   AF-A0A2U8P286-F1
#
_cell.length_a   1.000
_cell.length_b   1.000
_cell.length_c   1.000
_cell.angle_alpha   90.00
_cell.angle_beta   90.00
_cell.angle_gamma   90.00
#
_symmetry.space_group_name_H-M   'P 1'
#
loop_
_entity.id
_entity.type
_entity.pdbx_description
1 polymer ?
#
loop_
_entity_poly.entity_id
_entity_poly.type
_entity_poly.pdbx_seq_one_letter_code
_entity_poly.pdbx_strand_id
1 'polypeptide(L)'
;MLNRLTVSTLLKAVIAITSACVVLALSLTAYESWDRLKTANRISQTADASADLFKAMHSLRTDRSTTTRLLNSAEPMDAEIEKYLRAIRDTEMPAMARALELLPVMDFPQSGTLVPELARLHKLLTEEQKQFWADMAKPRDQRRAGLPKEYMETTGGLLETLDKLSNVLAATVNHQDAVIDQLLSIKQNAWLLRNTAGEASLVVSTGLAAGKITPEARNNYTQHVGGTSAMWKALELSASGMQLPPALVSAMAAAKTAYFEPQYLTLRDRLADTLVKGEKAEMTANQWSPLTVGRLSSAVTVAEAALDAAKVHTLEQRGAAQRALIVQLGLLGLAIGLAVGAVMLVSRRVIHPLNTIRDAMLKVAGGDLAVDSGYLDRQDEIGALAGALEAFKQQATDKLKIEEQERERNAGASARQRAVEAYVGEFEGAVRKTLGELGEASGEMRKTSGDLSAVSRQTNDRVQVAGKASNDASMSVDSVAAAAEELSASINDISQQAAHAAGIAGRAVTQARETDGTVQGLAKSAGRIGEVVGLINTIAAQTNLLALNATIEAARAGEAGRGFAVVASEVKSLASQTAKATEEISEQIADIQKVAGDAINAIQTIGGIIGEVNEVATAIAAAVQEQGAATQEITRSTQFAAQGTKNVSDNITGVKADADAAAAAADNVKQASEMLESQSRQLGHEVSDFLGKIRAA
;
A
#
# COMPACT_ATOMS: atom_id res chain seq x y z
N MET A 1 0.70 -53.68 -16.36
CA MET A 1 -0.75 -53.36 -16.31
C MET A 1 -1.29 -52.70 -17.59
N LEU A 2 -0.47 -51.97 -18.38
CA LEU A 2 -0.92 -51.28 -19.60
C LEU A 2 -1.33 -52.19 -20.77
N ASN A 3 -0.81 -53.43 -20.86
CA ASN A 3 -1.11 -54.38 -21.95
C ASN A 3 -2.57 -54.89 -22.00
N ARG A 4 -3.45 -54.47 -21.07
CA ARG A 4 -4.88 -54.83 -21.06
C ARG A 4 -5.79 -53.71 -21.55
N LEU A 5 -5.27 -52.53 -21.85
CA LEU A 5 -6.08 -51.40 -22.31
C LEU A 5 -6.23 -51.44 -23.83
N THR A 6 -7.46 -51.31 -24.32
CA THR A 6 -7.72 -51.21 -25.76
C THR A 6 -7.21 -49.87 -26.30
N VAL A 7 -6.83 -49.82 -27.57
CA VAL A 7 -6.44 -48.57 -28.26
C VAL A 7 -7.50 -47.48 -28.10
N SER A 8 -8.79 -47.87 -28.12
CA SER A 8 -9.91 -46.97 -27.85
C SER A 8 -9.84 -46.32 -26.47
N THR A 9 -9.54 -47.11 -25.44
CA THR A 9 -9.43 -46.62 -24.06
C THR A 9 -8.23 -45.68 -23.91
N LEU A 10 -7.10 -46.02 -24.53
CA LEU A 10 -5.87 -45.23 -24.45
C LEU A 10 -6.05 -43.87 -25.15
N LEU A 11 -6.66 -43.85 -26.33
CA LEU A 11 -6.90 -42.62 -27.09
C LEU A 11 -7.88 -41.68 -26.37
N LYS A 12 -8.97 -42.22 -25.80
CA LYS A 12 -9.89 -41.45 -24.95
C LYS A 12 -9.20 -40.91 -23.71
N ALA A 13 -8.34 -41.71 -23.07
CA ALA A 13 -7.60 -41.28 -21.89
C ALA A 13 -6.63 -40.13 -22.20
N VAL A 14 -5.88 -40.21 -23.31
CA VAL A 14 -4.97 -39.14 -23.73
C VAL A 14 -5.72 -37.84 -23.99
N ILE A 15 -6.82 -37.88 -24.76
CA ILE A 15 -7.65 -36.68 -25.05
C ILE A 15 -8.25 -36.13 -23.76
N ALA A 16 -8.74 -37.00 -22.87
CA ALA A 16 -9.32 -36.57 -21.60
C ALA A 16 -8.28 -35.90 -20.70
N ILE A 17 -7.07 -36.46 -20.59
CA ILE A 17 -6.00 -35.91 -19.76
C ILE A 17 -5.51 -34.57 -20.31
N THR A 18 -5.24 -34.48 -21.62
CA THR A 18 -4.78 -33.22 -22.23
C THR A 18 -5.85 -32.13 -22.14
N SER A 19 -7.11 -32.48 -22.38
CA SER A 19 -8.24 -31.56 -22.21
C SER A 19 -8.40 -31.13 -20.77
N ALA A 20 -8.26 -32.05 -19.81
CA ALA A 20 -8.35 -31.74 -18.38
C ALA A 20 -7.25 -30.77 -17.94
N CYS A 21 -6.01 -30.93 -18.41
CA CYS A 21 -4.93 -29.99 -18.12
C CYS A 21 -5.22 -28.58 -18.64
N VAL A 22 -5.70 -28.46 -19.88
CA VAL A 22 -6.05 -27.15 -20.49
C VAL A 22 -7.23 -26.50 -19.76
N VAL A 23 -8.28 -27.27 -19.48
CA VAL A 23 -9.46 -26.77 -18.75
C VAL A 23 -9.09 -26.35 -17.33
N LEU A 24 -8.23 -27.12 -16.64
CA LEU A 24 -7.75 -26.77 -15.31
C LEU A 24 -6.96 -25.45 -15.34
N ALA A 25 -6.03 -25.30 -16.28
CA ALA A 25 -5.25 -24.07 -16.43
C ALA A 25 -6.14 -22.85 -16.70
N LEU A 26 -7.10 -22.96 -17.62
CA LEU A 26 -8.04 -21.88 -17.93
C LEU A 26 -9.03 -21.59 -16.78
N SER A 27 -9.36 -22.61 -15.99
CA SER A 27 -10.19 -22.42 -14.79
C SER A 27 -9.46 -21.61 -13.72
N LEU A 28 -8.15 -21.85 -13.54
CA LEU A 28 -7.31 -21.07 -12.64
C LEU A 28 -7.20 -19.60 -13.09
N THR A 29 -6.97 -19.34 -14.38
CA THR A 29 -6.89 -17.96 -14.89
C THR A 29 -8.24 -17.23 -14.85
N ALA A 30 -9.36 -17.95 -15.07
CA ALA A 30 -10.70 -17.41 -14.88
C ALA A 30 -10.97 -17.07 -13.41
N TYR A 31 -10.54 -17.93 -12.48
CA TYR A 31 -10.64 -17.69 -11.04
C TYR A 31 -9.84 -16.47 -10.60
N GLU A 32 -8.59 -16.32 -11.04
CA GLU A 32 -7.80 -15.10 -10.80
C GLU A 32 -8.46 -13.83 -11.34
N SER A 33 -9.11 -13.93 -12.50
CA SER A 33 -9.79 -12.79 -13.13
C SER A 33 -11.07 -12.41 -12.37
N TRP A 34 -11.75 -13.41 -11.79
CA TRP A 34 -12.87 -13.20 -10.91
C TRP A 34 -12.45 -12.54 -9.59
N ASP A 35 -11.34 -12.97 -8.99
CA ASP A 35 -10.79 -12.37 -7.77
C ASP A 35 -10.33 -10.92 -8.00
N ARG A 36 -9.68 -10.64 -9.15
CA ARG A 36 -9.36 -9.27 -9.58
C ARG A 36 -10.61 -8.40 -9.70
N LEU A 37 -11.69 -8.91 -10.30
CA LEU A 37 -12.95 -8.16 -10.42
C LEU A 37 -13.59 -7.91 -9.06
N LYS A 38 -13.56 -8.89 -8.15
CA LYS A 38 -14.05 -8.74 -6.78
C LYS A 38 -13.28 -7.65 -6.02
N THR A 39 -11.95 -7.65 -6.14
CA THR A 39 -11.08 -6.62 -5.55
C THR A 39 -11.38 -5.24 -6.14
N ALA A 40 -11.43 -5.11 -7.47
CA ALA A 40 -11.76 -3.84 -8.14
C ALA A 40 -13.15 -3.29 -7.75
N ASN A 41 -14.15 -4.17 -7.57
CA ASN A 41 -15.47 -3.77 -7.08
C ASN A 41 -15.40 -3.22 -5.64
N ARG A 42 -14.65 -3.86 -4.75
CA ARG A 42 -14.48 -3.41 -3.36
C ARG A 42 -13.78 -2.05 -3.29
N ILE A 43 -12.72 -1.85 -4.08
CA ILE A 43 -12.00 -0.55 -4.13
C ILE A 43 -12.93 0.53 -4.68
N SER A 44 -13.70 0.23 -5.74
CA SER A 44 -14.69 1.17 -6.32
C SER A 44 -15.76 1.58 -5.32
N GLN A 45 -16.35 0.63 -4.58
CA GLN A 45 -17.34 0.92 -3.53
C GLN A 45 -16.75 1.77 -2.41
N THR A 46 -15.50 1.51 -2.04
CA THR A 46 -14.80 2.27 -1.00
C THR A 46 -14.51 3.70 -1.45
N ALA A 47 -14.10 3.91 -2.70
CA ALA A 47 -13.92 5.24 -3.27
C ALA A 47 -15.24 6.03 -3.30
N ASP A 48 -16.33 5.38 -3.73
CA ASP A 48 -17.67 6.00 -3.74
C ASP A 48 -18.14 6.39 -2.34
N ALA A 49 -18.08 5.47 -1.38
CA ALA A 49 -18.47 5.74 0.00
C ALA A 49 -17.58 6.81 0.65
N SER A 50 -16.27 6.80 0.38
CA SER A 50 -15.34 7.81 0.89
C SER A 50 -15.64 9.20 0.33
N ALA A 51 -16.04 9.29 -0.94
CA ALA A 51 -16.44 10.56 -1.56
C ALA A 51 -17.70 11.13 -0.92
N ASP A 52 -18.72 10.29 -0.70
CA ASP A 52 -19.97 10.69 -0.06
C ASP A 52 -19.77 11.08 1.41
N LEU A 53 -19.02 10.30 2.18
CA LEU A 53 -18.68 10.63 3.58
C LEU A 53 -17.91 11.94 3.67
N PHE A 54 -16.95 12.18 2.78
CA PHE A 54 -16.17 13.41 2.77
C PHE A 54 -17.04 14.63 2.45
N LYS A 55 -17.89 14.52 1.41
CA LYS A 55 -18.83 15.57 1.00
C LYS A 55 -19.82 15.90 2.13
N ALA A 56 -20.37 14.88 2.78
CA ALA A 56 -21.21 15.03 3.97
C ALA A 56 -20.45 15.74 5.11
N MET A 57 -19.24 15.28 5.44
CA MET A 57 -18.47 15.78 6.58
C MET A 57 -18.09 17.26 6.44
N HIS A 58 -17.62 17.70 5.26
CA HIS A 58 -17.26 19.10 5.10
C HIS A 58 -18.49 20.00 5.05
N SER A 59 -19.58 19.55 4.42
CA SER A 59 -20.84 20.31 4.32
C SER A 59 -21.49 20.47 5.69
N LEU A 60 -21.54 19.39 6.47
CA LEU A 60 -22.00 19.37 7.86
C LEU A 60 -21.24 20.36 8.74
N ARG A 61 -19.91 20.50 8.57
CA ARG A 61 -19.14 21.50 9.32
C ARG A 61 -19.59 22.93 9.03
N THR A 62 -19.93 23.22 7.77
CA THR A 62 -20.40 24.55 7.34
C THR A 62 -21.84 24.81 7.78
N ASP A 63 -22.73 23.82 7.67
CA ASP A 63 -24.08 23.87 8.24
C ASP A 63 -23.99 24.12 9.76
N ARG A 64 -23.27 23.25 10.48
CA ARG A 64 -23.04 23.32 11.92
C ARG A 64 -22.70 24.74 12.38
N SER A 65 -21.71 25.36 11.76
CA SER A 65 -21.27 26.72 12.10
C SER A 65 -22.36 27.76 11.82
N THR A 66 -23.00 27.69 10.65
CA THR A 66 -24.01 28.67 10.21
C THR A 66 -25.29 28.58 11.04
N THR A 67 -25.82 27.36 11.21
CA THR A 67 -27.03 27.09 11.97
C THR A 67 -26.88 27.48 13.44
N THR A 68 -25.74 27.18 14.06
CA THR A 68 -25.50 27.55 15.47
C THR A 68 -25.45 29.06 15.66
N ARG A 69 -24.84 29.80 14.72
CA ARG A 69 -24.82 31.26 14.74
C ARG A 69 -26.24 31.83 14.61
N LEU A 70 -27.05 31.30 13.69
CA LEU A 70 -28.43 31.75 13.46
C LEU A 70 -29.34 31.44 14.66
N LEU A 71 -29.24 30.24 15.23
CA LEU A 71 -30.00 29.86 16.42
C LEU A 71 -29.71 30.75 17.63
N ASN A 72 -28.46 31.23 17.75
CA ASN A 72 -28.04 32.14 18.81
C ASN A 72 -28.22 33.63 18.47
N SER A 73 -28.66 33.98 17.26
CA SER A 73 -28.90 35.37 16.84
C SER A 73 -30.29 35.85 17.24
N ALA A 74 -30.39 37.14 17.60
CA ALA A 74 -31.68 37.81 17.80
C ALA A 74 -32.23 38.41 16.50
N GLU A 75 -31.38 38.55 15.49
CA GLU A 75 -31.75 39.12 14.20
C GLU A 75 -32.49 38.10 13.33
N PRO A 76 -33.41 38.55 12.45
CA PRO A 76 -33.98 37.70 11.40
C PRO A 76 -32.89 37.15 10.48
N MET A 77 -33.11 35.96 9.95
CA MET A 77 -32.21 35.36 8.97
C MET A 77 -32.31 36.11 7.63
N ASP A 78 -31.16 36.48 7.07
CA ASP A 78 -31.05 37.09 5.75
C ASP A 78 -31.34 36.09 4.62
N ALA A 79 -31.91 36.57 3.51
CA ALA A 79 -32.31 35.72 2.38
C ALA A 79 -31.13 35.06 1.66
N GLU A 80 -29.96 35.71 1.57
CA GLU A 80 -28.77 35.10 1.00
C GLU A 80 -28.20 34.01 1.92
N ILE A 81 -28.29 34.21 3.25
CA ILE A 81 -27.92 33.18 4.22
C ILE A 81 -28.88 31.98 4.15
N GLU A 82 -30.18 32.21 3.99
CA GLU A 82 -31.15 31.13 3.78
C GLU A 82 -30.79 30.30 2.54
N LYS A 83 -30.58 30.97 1.40
CA LYS A 83 -30.20 30.31 0.14
C LYS A 83 -28.89 29.53 0.27
N TYR A 84 -27.90 30.12 0.94
CA TYR A 84 -26.61 29.49 1.21
C TYR A 84 -26.77 28.22 2.08
N LEU A 85 -27.55 28.30 3.16
CA LEU A 85 -27.77 27.16 4.06
C LEU A 85 -28.56 26.03 3.38
N ARG A 86 -29.57 26.37 2.56
CA ARG A 86 -30.28 25.38 1.73
C ARG A 86 -29.34 24.65 0.78
N ALA A 87 -28.49 25.38 0.06
CA ALA A 87 -27.52 24.79 -0.86
C ALA A 87 -26.53 23.83 -0.16
N ILE A 88 -26.11 24.15 1.07
CA ILE A 88 -25.28 23.25 1.88
C ILE A 88 -26.04 21.97 2.21
N ARG A 89 -27.29 22.07 2.68
CA ARG A 89 -28.11 20.92 3.06
C ARG A 89 -28.50 20.04 1.87
N ASP A 90 -28.71 20.64 0.70
CA ASP A 90 -28.93 19.94 -0.58
C ASP A 90 -27.68 19.15 -1.03
N THR A 91 -26.52 19.43 -0.45
CA THR A 91 -25.28 18.66 -0.68
C THR A 91 -25.03 17.65 0.44
N GLU A 92 -25.21 18.07 1.69
CA GLU A 92 -24.96 17.29 2.91
C GLU A 92 -25.87 16.06 3.03
N MET A 93 -27.18 16.28 3.00
CA MET A 93 -28.17 15.25 3.34
C MET A 93 -28.19 14.13 2.29
N PRO A 94 -28.16 14.40 0.97
CA PRO A 94 -28.04 13.33 -0.03
C PRO A 94 -26.74 12.55 0.07
N ALA A 95 -25.62 13.20 0.40
CA ALA A 95 -24.33 12.50 0.55
C ALA A 95 -24.35 11.55 1.77
N MET A 96 -24.91 11.98 2.90
CA MET A 96 -25.12 11.08 4.05
C MET A 96 -26.06 9.91 3.72
N ALA A 97 -27.16 10.18 2.99
CA ALA A 97 -28.10 9.14 2.58
C ALA A 97 -27.45 8.08 1.68
N ARG A 98 -26.67 8.50 0.67
CA ARG A 98 -25.93 7.57 -0.18
C ARG A 98 -24.88 6.76 0.59
N ALA A 99 -24.16 7.38 1.53
CA ALA A 99 -23.25 6.65 2.39
C ALA A 99 -24.00 5.58 3.21
N LEU A 100 -25.18 5.89 3.74
CA LEU A 100 -26.03 4.94 4.46
C LEU A 100 -26.60 3.81 3.59
N GLU A 101 -26.70 3.99 2.27
CA GLU A 101 -27.05 2.92 1.32
C GLU A 101 -25.86 2.01 1.00
N LEU A 102 -24.65 2.58 0.89
CA LEU A 102 -23.43 1.84 0.50
C LEU A 102 -22.80 1.07 1.67
N LEU A 103 -22.68 1.70 2.84
CA LEU A 103 -21.97 1.12 3.99
C LEU A 103 -22.48 -0.25 4.44
N PRO A 104 -23.80 -0.55 4.48
CA PRO A 104 -24.30 -1.85 4.96
C PRO A 104 -23.86 -3.05 4.12
N VAL A 105 -23.51 -2.86 2.84
CA VAL A 105 -23.08 -3.95 1.94
C VAL A 105 -21.55 -4.10 1.89
N MET A 106 -20.82 -3.27 2.62
CA MET A 106 -19.36 -3.26 2.65
C MET A 106 -18.85 -4.05 3.87
N ASP A 107 -17.73 -4.75 3.68
CA ASP A 107 -17.03 -5.45 4.76
C ASP A 107 -15.88 -4.59 5.28
N PHE A 108 -16.03 -4.06 6.50
CA PHE A 108 -15.00 -3.25 7.15
C PHE A 108 -15.10 -3.33 8.69
N PRO A 109 -13.97 -3.11 9.41
CA PRO A 109 -13.96 -3.13 10.87
C PRO A 109 -14.97 -2.16 11.49
N GLN A 110 -15.62 -2.55 12.59
CA GLN A 110 -16.58 -1.71 13.32
C GLN A 110 -17.85 -1.30 12.54
N SER A 111 -18.15 -1.93 11.40
CA SER A 111 -19.38 -1.67 10.63
C SER A 111 -20.65 -1.84 11.49
N GLY A 112 -20.68 -2.86 12.35
CA GLY A 112 -21.79 -3.13 13.28
C GLY A 112 -22.04 -2.06 14.35
N THR A 113 -21.12 -1.11 14.55
CA THR A 113 -21.28 0.01 15.50
C THR A 113 -21.36 1.36 14.78
N LEU A 114 -20.51 1.60 13.80
CA LEU A 114 -20.43 2.91 13.12
C LEU A 114 -21.60 3.17 12.19
N VAL A 115 -22.10 2.16 11.47
CA VAL A 115 -23.21 2.33 10.52
C VAL A 115 -24.53 2.62 11.27
N PRO A 116 -24.91 1.87 12.32
CA PRO A 116 -26.10 2.22 13.11
C PRO A 116 -26.00 3.59 13.78
N GLU A 117 -24.82 3.98 14.25
CA GLU A 117 -24.64 5.30 14.88
C GLU A 117 -24.77 6.45 13.88
N LEU A 118 -24.19 6.30 12.67
CA LEU A 118 -24.41 7.25 11.58
C LEU A 118 -25.91 7.37 11.24
N ALA A 119 -26.63 6.24 11.14
CA ALA A 119 -28.05 6.23 10.84
C ALA A 119 -28.88 6.93 11.93
N ARG A 120 -28.57 6.66 13.21
CA ARG A 120 -29.22 7.28 14.37
C ARG A 120 -29.03 8.79 14.37
N LEU A 121 -27.79 9.23 14.20
CA LEU A 121 -27.44 10.65 14.21
C LEU A 121 -27.96 11.40 12.98
N HIS A 122 -27.93 10.79 11.78
CA HIS A 122 -28.54 11.36 10.57
C HIS A 122 -30.04 11.60 10.74
N LYS A 123 -30.75 10.67 11.39
CA LYS A 123 -32.16 10.85 11.73
C LYS A 123 -32.40 12.01 12.70
N LEU A 124 -31.56 12.14 13.74
CA LEU A 124 -31.63 13.28 14.66
C LEU A 124 -31.40 14.60 13.95
N LEU A 125 -30.34 14.68 13.14
CA LEU A 125 -30.02 15.88 12.35
C LEU A 125 -31.20 16.29 11.46
N THR A 126 -31.85 15.32 10.80
CA THR A 126 -33.01 15.57 9.93
C THR A 126 -34.15 16.25 10.69
N GLU A 127 -34.49 15.77 11.89
CA GLU A 127 -35.55 16.35 12.72
C GLU A 127 -35.14 17.73 13.27
N GLU A 128 -33.87 17.89 13.67
CA GLU A 128 -33.35 19.16 14.17
C GLU A 128 -33.29 20.23 13.07
N GLN A 129 -32.89 19.88 11.84
CA GLN A 129 -32.92 20.79 10.68
C GLN A 129 -34.35 21.21 10.33
N LYS A 130 -35.32 20.30 10.45
CA LYS A 130 -36.74 20.62 10.29
C LYS A 130 -37.23 21.58 11.38
N GLN A 131 -36.86 21.32 12.65
CA GLN A 131 -37.18 22.22 13.76
C GLN A 131 -36.53 23.59 13.59
N PHE A 132 -35.28 23.64 13.10
CA PHE A 132 -34.58 24.88 12.81
C PHE A 132 -35.38 25.77 11.86
N TRP A 133 -35.88 25.23 10.75
CA TRP A 133 -36.67 26.03 9.80
C TRP A 133 -37.98 26.54 10.41
N ALA A 134 -38.62 25.74 11.26
CA ALA A 134 -39.82 26.16 11.99
C ALA A 134 -39.53 27.27 13.02
N ASP A 135 -38.35 27.26 13.63
CA ASP A 135 -37.93 28.26 14.63
C ASP A 135 -37.44 29.56 13.98
N MET A 136 -36.82 29.51 12.81
CA MET A 136 -36.40 30.73 12.08
C MET A 136 -37.59 31.57 11.61
N ALA A 137 -38.78 30.98 11.46
CA ALA A 137 -40.01 31.70 11.19
C ALA A 137 -40.59 32.43 12.42
N LYS A 138 -40.02 32.25 13.63
CA LYS A 138 -40.51 32.79 14.89
C LYS A 138 -39.56 33.84 15.50
N PRO A 139 -40.09 34.79 16.30
CA PRO A 139 -39.30 35.64 17.19
C PRO A 139 -38.42 34.81 18.15
N ARG A 140 -37.26 35.35 18.57
CA ARG A 140 -36.23 34.62 19.35
C ARG A 140 -36.77 33.99 20.64
N ASP A 141 -37.64 34.69 21.34
CA ASP A 141 -38.27 34.27 22.60
C ASP A 141 -39.25 33.09 22.44
N GLN A 142 -39.72 32.82 21.22
CA GLN A 142 -40.63 31.71 20.90
C GLN A 142 -39.91 30.51 20.25
N ARG A 143 -38.58 30.58 20.09
CA ARG A 143 -37.75 29.49 19.56
C ARG A 143 -37.44 28.46 20.64
N ARG A 144 -37.15 27.22 20.24
CA ARG A 144 -36.83 26.13 21.17
C ARG A 144 -35.45 26.36 21.79
N ALA A 145 -35.43 26.67 23.09
CA ALA A 145 -34.20 27.00 23.81
C ALA A 145 -33.14 25.87 23.82
N GLY A 146 -33.55 24.60 23.73
CA GLY A 146 -32.63 23.44 23.73
C GLY A 146 -31.97 23.14 22.38
N LEU A 147 -32.56 23.61 21.27
CA LEU A 147 -32.12 23.25 19.91
C LEU A 147 -30.65 23.61 19.61
N PRO A 148 -30.09 24.77 20.01
CA PRO A 148 -28.69 25.08 19.74
C PRO A 148 -27.72 24.06 20.36
N LYS A 149 -28.01 23.58 21.57
CA LYS A 149 -27.17 22.62 22.28
C LYS A 149 -27.32 21.22 21.68
N GLU A 150 -28.55 20.78 21.44
CA GLU A 150 -28.84 19.49 20.81
C GLU A 150 -28.19 19.40 19.43
N TYR A 151 -28.33 20.44 18.61
CA TYR A 151 -27.69 20.52 17.30
C TYR A 151 -26.17 20.40 17.40
N MET A 152 -25.55 21.05 18.40
CA MET A 152 -24.10 20.92 18.64
C MET A 152 -23.66 19.52 19.00
N GLU A 153 -24.43 18.83 19.85
CA GLU A 153 -24.14 17.46 20.26
C GLU A 153 -24.32 16.48 19.10
N THR A 154 -25.44 16.57 18.37
CA THR A 154 -25.74 15.72 17.21
C THR A 154 -24.72 15.92 16.10
N THR A 155 -24.46 17.16 15.68
CA THR A 155 -23.48 17.45 14.63
C THR A 155 -22.04 17.15 15.06
N GLY A 156 -21.72 17.27 16.36
CA GLY A 156 -20.44 16.85 16.92
C GLY A 156 -20.24 15.34 16.79
N GLY A 157 -21.22 14.54 17.20
CA GLY A 157 -21.20 13.08 17.05
C GLY A 157 -21.15 12.63 15.60
N LEU A 158 -21.83 13.34 14.68
CA LEU A 158 -21.76 13.04 13.25
C LEU A 158 -20.36 13.27 12.70
N LEU A 159 -19.73 14.41 13.01
CA LEU A 159 -18.38 14.70 12.53
C LEU A 159 -17.37 13.66 13.02
N GLU A 160 -17.48 13.21 14.27
CA GLU A 160 -16.64 12.15 14.81
C GLU A 160 -16.88 10.81 14.11
N THR A 161 -18.16 10.45 13.88
CA THR A 161 -18.53 9.19 13.22
C THR A 161 -18.08 9.17 11.76
N LEU A 162 -18.27 10.27 11.03
CA LEU A 162 -17.84 10.43 9.64
C LEU A 162 -16.32 10.37 9.50
N ASP A 163 -15.57 11.00 10.42
CA ASP A 163 -14.11 10.95 10.41
C ASP A 163 -13.60 9.51 10.65
N LYS A 164 -14.17 8.79 11.64
CA LYS A 164 -13.87 7.38 11.88
C LYS A 164 -14.17 6.50 10.67
N LEU A 165 -15.34 6.67 10.05
CA LEU A 165 -15.71 5.94 8.84
C LEU A 165 -14.76 6.24 7.68
N SER A 166 -14.41 7.50 7.46
CA SER A 166 -13.44 7.89 6.42
C SER A 166 -12.08 7.23 6.64
N ASN A 167 -11.59 7.16 7.87
CA ASN A 167 -10.30 6.56 8.19
C ASN A 167 -10.32 5.04 8.06
N VAL A 168 -11.36 4.37 8.57
CA VAL A 168 -11.50 2.91 8.49
C VAL A 168 -11.67 2.45 7.03
N LEU A 169 -12.49 3.14 6.24
CA LEU A 169 -12.68 2.81 4.83
C LEU A 169 -11.38 2.98 4.04
N ALA A 170 -10.65 4.08 4.23
CA ALA A 170 -9.35 4.26 3.57
C ALA A 170 -8.38 3.12 3.93
N ALA A 171 -8.35 2.69 5.20
CA ALA A 171 -7.52 1.57 5.62
C ALA A 171 -7.88 0.22 4.94
N THR A 172 -9.14 0.02 4.52
CA THR A 172 -9.55 -1.24 3.84
C THR A 172 -9.02 -1.39 2.42
N VAL A 173 -8.55 -0.32 1.79
CA VAL A 173 -8.03 -0.32 0.42
C VAL A 173 -6.52 -0.11 0.33
N ASN A 174 -5.86 0.22 1.45
CA ASN A 174 -4.41 0.37 1.52
C ASN A 174 -3.68 -0.87 0.94
N HIS A 175 -2.62 -0.61 0.18
CA HIS A 175 -1.76 -1.61 -0.45
C HIS A 175 -2.44 -2.49 -1.52
N GLN A 176 -3.63 -2.12 -1.98
CA GLN A 176 -4.32 -2.83 -3.08
C GLN A 176 -4.11 -2.15 -4.44
N ASP A 177 -3.99 -0.82 -4.44
CA ASP A 177 -3.67 -0.05 -5.63
C ASP A 177 -2.88 1.20 -5.26
N ALA A 178 -1.66 1.33 -5.80
CA ALA A 178 -0.75 2.41 -5.45
C ALA A 178 -1.27 3.81 -5.87
N VAL A 179 -2.02 3.90 -6.97
CA VAL A 179 -2.60 5.17 -7.44
C VAL A 179 -3.73 5.61 -6.51
N ILE A 180 -4.59 4.68 -6.10
CA ILE A 180 -5.65 4.95 -5.13
C ILE A 180 -5.07 5.33 -3.77
N ASP A 181 -4.06 4.60 -3.28
CA ASP A 181 -3.39 4.91 -2.01
C ASP A 181 -2.85 6.35 -2.01
N GLN A 182 -2.19 6.74 -3.10
CA GLN A 182 -1.61 8.07 -3.25
C GLN A 182 -2.70 9.16 -3.41
N LEU A 183 -3.79 8.91 -4.13
CA LEU A 183 -4.94 9.82 -4.24
C LEU A 183 -5.67 10.00 -2.90
N LEU A 184 -5.88 8.93 -2.14
CA LEU A 184 -6.47 9.00 -0.81
C LEU A 184 -5.55 9.73 0.18
N SER A 185 -4.23 9.57 0.06
CA SER A 185 -3.26 10.36 0.82
C SER A 185 -3.33 11.85 0.49
N ILE A 186 -3.39 12.22 -0.81
CA ILE A 186 -3.60 13.61 -1.24
C ILE A 186 -4.90 14.16 -0.64
N LYS A 187 -6.01 13.39 -0.71
CA LYS A 187 -7.28 13.77 -0.08
C LYS A 187 -7.12 14.02 1.41
N GLN A 188 -6.45 13.11 2.13
CA GLN A 188 -6.31 13.22 3.59
C GLN A 188 -5.43 14.41 3.99
N ASN A 189 -4.32 14.65 3.28
CA ASN A 189 -3.47 15.80 3.52
C ASN A 189 -4.19 17.12 3.22
N ALA A 190 -4.97 17.17 2.14
CA ALA A 190 -5.81 18.34 1.82
C ALA A 190 -6.87 18.61 2.90
N TRP A 191 -7.49 17.55 3.44
CA TRP A 191 -8.44 17.64 4.55
C TRP A 191 -7.78 18.15 5.85
N LEU A 192 -6.65 17.56 6.23
CA LEU A 192 -5.90 17.96 7.42
C LEU A 192 -5.40 19.39 7.31
N LEU A 193 -4.94 19.80 6.13
CA LEU A 193 -4.59 21.18 5.83
C LEU A 193 -5.78 22.10 6.10
N ARG A 194 -6.94 21.82 5.49
CA ARG A 194 -8.14 22.63 5.69
C ARG A 194 -8.52 22.72 7.16
N ASN A 195 -8.51 21.59 7.89
CA ASN A 195 -8.93 21.55 9.28
C ASN A 195 -7.99 22.37 10.17
N THR A 196 -6.69 22.14 10.03
CA THR A 196 -5.65 22.85 10.80
C THR A 196 -5.65 24.35 10.51
N ALA A 197 -5.80 24.71 9.23
CA ALA A 197 -5.93 26.09 8.80
C ALA A 197 -7.22 26.77 9.32
N GLY A 198 -8.29 25.99 9.47
CA GLY A 198 -9.54 26.41 10.09
C GLY A 198 -9.37 26.72 11.57
N GLU A 199 -8.66 25.88 12.32
CA GLU A 199 -8.34 26.14 13.74
C GLU A 199 -7.50 27.40 13.92
N ALA A 200 -6.49 27.63 13.06
CA ALA A 200 -5.75 28.89 13.06
C ALA A 200 -6.65 30.11 12.81
N SER A 201 -7.57 30.00 11.83
CA SER A 201 -8.54 31.07 11.55
C SER A 201 -9.51 31.30 12.71
N LEU A 202 -9.90 30.25 13.43
CA LEU A 202 -10.77 30.33 14.59
C LEU A 202 -10.12 31.11 15.74
N VAL A 203 -8.83 30.90 16.01
CA VAL A 203 -8.09 31.69 17.00
C VAL A 203 -8.11 33.18 16.65
N VAL A 204 -7.91 33.53 15.38
CA VAL A 204 -8.00 34.93 14.93
C VAL A 204 -9.42 35.46 15.07
N SER A 205 -10.44 34.70 14.65
CA SER A 205 -11.84 35.12 14.73
C SER A 205 -12.30 35.36 16.18
N THR A 206 -11.96 34.46 17.09
CA THR A 206 -12.25 34.60 18.52
C THR A 206 -11.49 35.75 19.16
N GLY A 207 -10.22 35.94 18.77
CA GLY A 207 -9.43 37.09 19.19
C GLY A 207 -10.01 38.42 18.72
N LEU A 208 -10.50 38.50 17.48
CA LEU A 208 -11.17 39.68 16.92
C LEU A 208 -12.47 40.00 17.67
N ALA A 209 -13.23 38.98 18.07
CA ALA A 209 -14.45 39.16 18.86
C ALA A 209 -14.16 39.60 20.31
N ALA A 210 -13.09 39.07 20.91
CA ALA A 210 -12.68 39.38 22.27
C ALA A 210 -11.80 40.65 22.40
N GLY A 211 -11.26 41.15 21.30
CA GLY A 211 -10.28 42.25 21.25
C GLY A 211 -8.87 41.89 21.71
N LYS A 212 -8.58 40.60 21.98
CA LYS A 212 -7.26 40.12 22.42
C LYS A 212 -7.05 38.63 22.14
N ILE A 213 -5.80 38.22 21.98
CA ILE A 213 -5.38 36.79 21.96
C ILE A 213 -4.53 36.50 23.19
N THR A 214 -4.84 35.43 23.92
CA THR A 214 -4.05 35.01 25.10
C THR A 214 -2.73 34.36 24.68
N PRO A 215 -1.70 34.30 25.55
CA PRO A 215 -0.45 33.61 25.22
C PRO A 215 -0.64 32.13 24.83
N GLU A 216 -1.57 31.44 25.50
CA GLU A 216 -1.94 30.06 25.17
C GLU A 216 -2.58 29.96 23.78
N ALA A 217 -3.57 30.81 23.48
CA ALA A 217 -4.20 30.84 22.16
C ALA A 217 -3.19 31.22 21.07
N ARG A 218 -2.21 32.08 21.38
CA ARG A 218 -1.11 32.40 20.46
C ARG A 218 -0.24 31.18 20.17
N ASN A 219 0.09 30.39 21.18
CA ASN A 219 0.84 29.15 20.97
C ASN A 219 0.08 28.17 20.07
N ASN A 220 -1.22 27.97 20.32
CA ASN A 220 -2.07 27.12 19.48
C ASN A 220 -2.14 27.65 18.05
N TYR A 221 -2.30 28.96 17.86
CA TYR A 221 -2.25 29.59 16.54
C TYR A 221 -0.94 29.27 15.80
N THR A 222 0.22 29.44 16.45
CA THR A 222 1.52 29.12 15.86
C THR A 222 1.63 27.64 15.48
N GLN A 223 1.16 26.72 16.33
CA GLN A 223 1.12 25.28 16.03
C GLN A 223 0.25 24.99 14.80
N HIS A 224 -0.94 25.58 14.72
CA HIS A 224 -1.85 25.37 13.59
C HIS A 224 -1.31 25.96 12.28
N VAL A 225 -0.67 27.14 12.33
CA VAL A 225 -0.02 27.73 11.15
C VAL A 225 1.13 26.85 10.66
N GLY A 226 2.00 26.38 11.57
CA GLY A 226 3.09 25.46 11.22
C GLY A 226 2.56 24.14 10.64
N GLY A 227 1.54 23.56 11.26
CA GLY A 227 0.88 22.35 10.77
C GLY A 227 0.25 22.52 9.38
N THR A 228 -0.33 23.69 9.10
CA THR A 228 -0.90 23.99 7.77
C THR A 228 0.18 23.96 6.68
N SER A 229 1.33 24.58 6.92
CA SER A 229 2.47 24.56 6.00
C SER A 229 3.05 23.15 5.81
N ALA A 230 3.14 22.37 6.90
CA ALA A 230 3.59 20.99 6.85
C ALA A 230 2.65 20.11 6.02
N MET A 231 1.33 20.25 6.19
CA MET A 231 0.34 19.50 5.41
C MET A 231 0.37 19.87 3.92
N TRP A 232 0.62 21.14 3.58
CA TRP A 232 0.83 21.52 2.18
C TRP A 232 2.06 20.84 1.58
N LYS A 233 3.17 20.78 2.34
CA LYS A 233 4.37 20.09 1.88
C LYS A 233 4.15 18.58 1.72
N ALA A 234 3.44 17.95 2.65
CA ALA A 234 3.06 16.54 2.57
C ALA A 234 2.16 16.26 1.35
N LEU A 235 1.26 17.20 1.02
CA LEU A 235 0.42 17.15 -0.18
C LEU A 235 1.27 17.25 -1.45
N GLU A 236 2.22 18.19 -1.54
CA GLU A 236 3.16 18.29 -2.67
C GLU A 236 4.02 17.02 -2.83
N LEU A 237 4.47 16.44 -1.72
CA LEU A 237 5.24 15.18 -1.74
C LEU A 237 4.38 14.00 -2.20
N SER A 238 3.14 13.90 -1.71
CA SER A 238 2.18 12.87 -2.13
C SER A 238 1.80 13.01 -3.60
N ALA A 239 1.89 14.21 -4.17
CA ALA A 239 1.64 14.47 -5.58
C ALA A 239 2.87 14.24 -6.48
N SER A 240 4.07 14.12 -5.89
CA SER A 240 5.33 13.99 -6.63
C SER A 240 5.46 12.61 -7.27
N GLY A 241 6.02 12.56 -8.49
CA GLY A 241 6.19 11.32 -9.26
C GLY A 241 4.90 10.74 -9.88
N MET A 242 3.72 11.29 -9.56
CA MET A 242 2.44 10.87 -10.12
C MET A 242 2.09 11.71 -11.37
N GLN A 243 1.52 11.06 -12.38
CA GLN A 243 0.85 11.76 -13.48
C GLN A 243 -0.55 12.19 -13.02
N LEU A 244 -0.63 13.34 -12.35
CA LEU A 244 -1.86 13.86 -11.75
C LEU A 244 -2.92 14.19 -12.83
N PRO A 245 -4.20 13.87 -12.59
CA PRO A 245 -5.28 14.31 -13.46
C PRO A 245 -5.35 15.85 -13.55
N PRO A 246 -5.68 16.43 -14.72
CA PRO A 246 -5.70 17.89 -14.91
C PRO A 246 -6.58 18.64 -13.90
N ALA A 247 -7.71 18.05 -13.50
CA ALA A 247 -8.59 18.63 -12.49
C ALA A 247 -7.91 18.76 -11.12
N LEU A 248 -7.13 17.75 -10.70
CA LEU A 248 -6.40 17.77 -9.44
C LEU A 248 -5.24 18.78 -9.48
N VAL A 249 -4.50 18.84 -10.59
CA VAL A 249 -3.45 19.86 -10.80
C VAL A 249 -4.04 21.27 -10.70
N SER A 250 -5.18 21.51 -11.37
CA SER A 250 -5.88 22.80 -11.32
C SER A 250 -6.36 23.14 -9.91
N ALA A 251 -6.95 22.17 -9.20
CA ALA A 251 -7.40 22.35 -7.81
C ALA A 251 -6.22 22.68 -6.88
N MET A 252 -5.08 21.99 -7.02
CA MET A 252 -3.88 22.27 -6.24
C MET A 252 -3.33 23.67 -6.54
N ALA A 253 -3.25 24.06 -7.81
CA ALA A 253 -2.81 25.40 -8.19
C ALA A 253 -3.73 26.48 -7.60
N ALA A 254 -5.05 26.28 -7.69
CA ALA A 254 -6.04 27.18 -7.11
C ALA A 254 -5.95 27.25 -5.57
N ALA A 255 -5.69 26.14 -4.89
CA ALA A 255 -5.48 26.13 -3.44
C ALA A 255 -4.21 26.87 -3.03
N LYS A 256 -3.13 26.72 -3.81
CA LYS A 256 -1.88 27.45 -3.60
C LYS A 256 -2.10 28.96 -3.73
N THR A 257 -2.81 29.40 -4.77
CA THR A 257 -3.09 30.83 -4.98
C THR A 257 -4.13 31.39 -4.02
N ALA A 258 -5.10 30.58 -3.57
CA ALA A 258 -6.15 31.03 -2.66
C ALA A 258 -5.70 31.06 -1.19
N TYR A 259 -5.04 30.04 -0.68
CA TYR A 259 -4.67 30.00 0.75
C TYR A 259 -3.23 30.50 1.01
N PHE A 260 -2.29 30.22 0.12
CA PHE A 260 -0.87 30.58 0.32
C PHE A 260 -0.49 31.90 -0.36
N GLU A 261 -1.47 32.73 -0.69
CA GLU A 261 -1.24 34.08 -1.18
C GLU A 261 -0.48 34.93 -0.15
N PRO A 262 0.67 35.55 -0.50
CA PRO A 262 1.45 36.31 0.47
C PRO A 262 0.67 37.42 1.17
N GLN A 263 -0.25 38.08 0.46
CA GLN A 263 -1.09 39.15 1.02
C GLN A 263 -2.02 38.63 2.11
N TYR A 264 -2.63 37.47 1.90
CA TYR A 264 -3.52 36.85 2.89
C TYR A 264 -2.75 36.32 4.10
N LEU A 265 -1.61 35.67 3.90
CA LEU A 265 -0.78 35.20 5.01
C LEU A 265 -0.30 36.37 5.88
N THR A 266 0.17 37.45 5.24
CA THR A 266 0.59 38.68 5.94
C THR A 266 -0.58 39.30 6.71
N LEU A 267 -1.77 39.33 6.12
CA LEU A 267 -2.98 39.83 6.76
C LEU A 267 -3.33 39.00 8.01
N ARG A 268 -3.36 37.67 7.89
CA ARG A 268 -3.65 36.73 8.99
C ARG A 268 -2.68 36.94 10.15
N ASP A 269 -1.38 36.96 9.86
CA ASP A 269 -0.32 37.07 10.87
C ASP A 269 -0.33 38.46 11.53
N ARG A 270 -0.54 39.53 10.75
CA ARG A 270 -0.68 40.89 11.27
C ARG A 270 -1.86 41.01 12.22
N LEU A 271 -3.04 40.49 11.86
CA LEU A 271 -4.21 40.52 12.73
C LEU A 271 -3.95 39.78 14.05
N ALA A 272 -3.33 38.60 13.98
CA ALA A 272 -2.95 37.84 15.17
C ALA A 272 -1.97 38.63 16.06
N ASP A 273 -0.95 39.27 15.47
CA ASP A 273 0.04 40.09 16.21
C ASP A 273 -0.59 41.33 16.85
N THR A 274 -1.45 42.05 16.13
CA THR A 274 -2.19 43.21 16.66
C THR A 274 -3.04 42.82 17.88
N LEU A 275 -3.71 41.66 17.82
CA LEU A 275 -4.54 41.16 18.92
C LEU A 275 -3.73 40.65 20.12
N VAL A 276 -2.51 40.14 19.91
CA VAL A 276 -1.60 39.81 21.03
C VAL A 276 -1.16 41.08 21.76
N LYS A 277 -0.96 42.19 21.04
CA LYS A 277 -0.64 43.50 21.63
C LYS A 277 -1.84 44.19 22.28
N GLY A 278 -3.06 43.65 22.12
CA GLY A 278 -4.29 44.28 22.60
C GLY A 278 -4.67 45.55 21.82
N GLU A 279 -4.15 45.69 20.61
CA GLU A 279 -4.43 46.83 19.73
C GLU A 279 -5.73 46.61 18.92
N LYS A 280 -6.31 47.70 18.42
CA LYS A 280 -7.54 47.62 17.59
C LYS A 280 -7.20 47.06 16.20
N ALA A 281 -7.82 45.93 15.86
CA ALA A 281 -7.63 45.28 14.56
C ALA A 281 -8.27 46.06 13.40
N GLU A 282 -7.69 45.90 12.20
CA GLU A 282 -8.14 46.55 10.96
C GLU A 282 -9.45 45.96 10.38
N MET A 283 -9.97 44.87 10.96
CA MET A 283 -11.25 44.27 10.59
C MET A 283 -11.94 43.58 11.76
N THR A 284 -13.21 43.21 11.56
CA THR A 284 -14.03 42.50 12.55
C THR A 284 -14.05 40.99 12.29
N ALA A 285 -14.45 40.19 13.30
CA ALA A 285 -14.67 38.76 13.15
C ALA A 285 -15.67 38.43 12.01
N ASN A 286 -16.71 39.26 11.85
CA ASN A 286 -17.72 39.11 10.80
C ASN A 286 -17.18 39.36 9.39
N GLN A 287 -16.10 40.14 9.24
CA GLN A 287 -15.40 40.34 7.96
C GLN A 287 -14.36 39.24 7.72
N TRP A 288 -13.68 38.80 8.78
CA TRP A 288 -12.63 37.78 8.73
C TRP A 288 -13.14 36.39 8.35
N SER A 289 -14.23 35.93 8.99
CA SER A 289 -14.72 34.57 8.81
C SER A 289 -15.15 34.27 7.36
N PRO A 290 -15.95 35.10 6.66
CA PRO A 290 -16.30 34.84 5.25
C PRO A 290 -15.08 34.82 4.32
N LEU A 291 -14.13 35.75 4.50
CA LEU A 291 -12.91 35.82 3.71
C LEU A 291 -12.09 34.52 3.82
N THR A 292 -11.91 34.02 5.04
CA THR A 292 -11.09 32.83 5.29
C THR A 292 -11.79 31.54 4.90
N VAL A 293 -13.09 31.42 5.13
CA VAL A 293 -13.88 30.24 4.73
C VAL A 293 -13.78 30.01 3.22
N GLY A 294 -13.89 31.07 2.40
CA GLY A 294 -13.73 30.96 0.95
C GLY A 294 -12.34 30.43 0.55
N ARG A 295 -11.28 30.92 1.20
CA ARG A 295 -9.90 30.45 0.94
C ARG A 295 -9.68 29.01 1.41
N LEU A 296 -10.19 28.63 2.58
CA LEU A 296 -10.14 27.27 3.12
C LEU A 296 -10.89 26.25 2.24
N SER A 297 -11.95 26.69 1.55
CA SER A 297 -12.71 25.85 0.62
C SER A 297 -11.85 25.33 -0.54
N SER A 298 -10.79 26.05 -0.92
CA SER A 298 -9.90 25.60 -2.00
C SER A 298 -9.18 24.28 -1.69
N ALA A 299 -8.84 24.03 -0.42
CA ALA A 299 -8.27 22.76 0.02
C ALA A 299 -9.32 21.62 0.00
N VAL A 300 -10.60 21.92 0.22
CA VAL A 300 -11.69 20.94 0.03
C VAL A 300 -11.77 20.54 -1.44
N THR A 301 -11.65 21.49 -2.37
CA THR A 301 -11.66 21.21 -3.81
C THR A 301 -10.50 20.28 -4.23
N VAL A 302 -9.33 20.39 -3.59
CA VAL A 302 -8.21 19.44 -3.83
C VAL A 302 -8.59 18.03 -3.38
N ALA A 303 -9.18 17.91 -2.19
CA ALA A 303 -9.65 16.62 -1.66
C ALA A 303 -10.74 15.99 -2.56
N GLU A 304 -11.71 16.78 -3.02
CA GLU A 304 -12.74 16.33 -3.95
C GLU A 304 -12.14 15.89 -5.29
N ALA A 305 -11.23 16.67 -5.87
CA ALA A 305 -10.58 16.32 -7.14
C ALA A 305 -9.76 15.02 -7.03
N ALA A 306 -9.14 14.76 -5.88
CA ALA A 306 -8.43 13.50 -5.61
C ALA A 306 -9.40 12.30 -5.47
N LEU A 307 -10.54 12.49 -4.83
CA LEU A 307 -11.59 11.47 -4.74
C LEU A 307 -12.24 11.17 -6.10
N ASP A 308 -12.51 12.21 -6.90
CA ASP A 308 -13.04 12.06 -8.25
C ASP A 308 -12.04 11.33 -9.15
N ALA A 309 -10.75 11.66 -9.05
CA ALA A 309 -9.68 10.93 -9.72
C ALA A 309 -9.64 9.45 -9.31
N ALA A 310 -9.78 9.17 -8.01
CA ALA A 310 -9.81 7.80 -7.49
C ALA A 310 -11.02 7.04 -8.04
N LYS A 311 -12.19 7.68 -8.09
CA LYS A 311 -13.40 7.11 -8.69
C LYS A 311 -13.21 6.78 -10.18
N VAL A 312 -12.63 7.69 -10.96
CA VAL A 312 -12.35 7.44 -12.38
C VAL A 312 -11.39 6.25 -12.55
N HIS A 313 -10.28 6.21 -11.81
CA HIS A 313 -9.31 5.11 -11.87
C HIS A 313 -9.93 3.76 -11.50
N THR A 314 -10.73 3.71 -10.42
CA THR A 314 -11.41 2.45 -10.03
C THR A 314 -12.41 1.95 -11.06
N LEU A 315 -13.13 2.85 -11.75
CA LEU A 315 -14.04 2.47 -12.83
C LEU A 315 -13.28 1.87 -14.02
N GLU A 316 -12.13 2.43 -14.38
CA GLU A 316 -11.27 1.90 -15.45
C GLU A 316 -10.73 0.51 -15.09
N GLN A 317 -10.25 0.33 -13.87
CA GLN A 317 -9.75 -0.97 -13.38
C GLN A 317 -10.85 -2.03 -13.32
N ARG A 318 -12.03 -1.66 -12.82
CA ARG A 318 -13.20 -2.55 -12.80
C ARG A 318 -13.60 -2.96 -14.21
N GLY A 319 -13.63 -2.02 -15.16
CA GLY A 319 -13.92 -2.30 -16.57
C GLY A 319 -12.87 -3.19 -17.24
N ALA A 320 -11.58 -3.02 -16.90
CA ALA A 320 -10.50 -3.90 -17.36
C ALA A 320 -10.63 -5.32 -16.78
N ALA A 321 -10.88 -5.44 -15.48
CA ALA A 321 -11.07 -6.73 -14.80
C ALA A 321 -12.29 -7.48 -15.34
N GLN A 322 -13.40 -6.77 -15.60
CA GLN A 322 -14.61 -7.35 -16.18
C GLN A 322 -14.37 -7.88 -17.60
N ARG A 323 -13.69 -7.10 -18.46
CA ARG A 323 -13.31 -7.54 -19.81
C ARG A 323 -12.40 -8.75 -19.77
N ALA A 324 -11.40 -8.76 -18.88
CA ALA A 324 -10.49 -9.89 -18.70
C ALA A 324 -11.26 -11.16 -18.29
N LEU A 325 -12.18 -11.06 -17.33
CA LEU A 325 -13.02 -12.20 -16.92
C LEU A 325 -13.88 -12.72 -18.07
N ILE A 326 -14.52 -11.85 -18.86
CA ILE A 326 -15.33 -12.24 -20.02
C ILE A 326 -14.47 -12.99 -21.05
N VAL A 327 -13.26 -12.50 -21.35
CA VAL A 327 -12.33 -13.16 -22.27
C VAL A 327 -11.90 -14.53 -21.73
N GLN A 328 -11.55 -14.63 -20.44
CA GLN A 328 -11.12 -15.91 -19.83
C GLN A 328 -12.26 -16.94 -19.79
N LEU A 329 -13.48 -16.52 -19.47
CA LEU A 329 -14.66 -17.40 -19.54
C LEU A 329 -14.97 -17.83 -20.98
N GLY A 330 -14.78 -16.93 -21.96
CA GLY A 330 -14.90 -17.26 -23.38
C GLY A 330 -13.88 -18.30 -23.83
N LEU A 331 -12.61 -18.15 -23.44
CA LEU A 331 -11.54 -19.12 -23.72
C LEU A 331 -11.80 -20.47 -23.04
N LEU A 332 -12.26 -20.46 -21.78
CA LEU A 332 -12.64 -21.67 -21.05
C LEU A 332 -13.80 -22.39 -21.74
N GLY A 333 -14.84 -21.66 -22.13
CA GLY A 333 -15.98 -22.21 -22.88
C GLY A 333 -15.56 -22.80 -24.22
N LEU A 334 -14.67 -22.11 -24.95
CA LEU A 334 -14.11 -22.61 -26.21
C LEU A 334 -13.29 -23.89 -26.00
N ALA A 335 -12.44 -23.95 -24.96
CA ALA A 335 -11.63 -25.12 -24.65
C ALA A 335 -12.50 -26.34 -24.29
N ILE A 336 -13.54 -26.14 -23.47
CA ILE A 336 -14.52 -27.20 -23.15
C ILE A 336 -15.23 -27.66 -24.43
N GLY A 337 -15.66 -26.72 -25.28
CA GLY A 337 -16.29 -27.04 -26.57
C GLY A 337 -15.39 -27.85 -27.50
N LEU A 338 -14.10 -27.48 -27.62
CA LEU A 338 -13.11 -28.21 -28.41
C LEU A 338 -12.81 -29.60 -27.83
N ALA A 339 -12.73 -29.73 -26.51
CA ALA A 339 -12.54 -31.02 -25.84
C ALA A 339 -13.70 -31.99 -26.12
N VAL A 340 -14.94 -31.52 -25.96
CA VAL A 340 -16.15 -32.31 -26.27
C VAL A 340 -16.18 -32.65 -27.77
N GLY A 341 -15.87 -31.68 -28.64
CA GLY A 341 -15.80 -31.87 -30.08
C GLY A 341 -14.76 -32.92 -30.49
N ALA A 342 -13.56 -32.88 -29.91
CA ALA A 342 -12.49 -33.84 -30.18
C ALA A 342 -12.87 -35.27 -29.73
N VAL A 343 -13.45 -35.43 -28.54
CA VAL A 343 -13.94 -36.73 -28.05
C VAL A 343 -15.05 -37.28 -28.95
N MET A 344 -16.00 -36.43 -29.39
CA MET A 344 -17.06 -36.83 -30.32
C MET A 344 -16.51 -37.23 -31.70
N LEU A 345 -15.61 -36.43 -32.27
CA LEU A 345 -14.98 -36.69 -33.56
C LEU A 345 -14.22 -38.01 -33.55
N VAL A 346 -13.34 -38.21 -32.57
CA VAL A 346 -12.53 -39.44 -32.45
C VAL A 346 -13.41 -40.66 -32.17
N SER A 347 -14.43 -40.50 -31.32
CA SER A 347 -15.36 -41.61 -31.03
C SER A 347 -16.14 -42.05 -32.27
N ARG A 348 -16.61 -41.10 -33.09
CA ARG A 348 -17.39 -41.39 -34.31
C ARG A 348 -16.53 -41.80 -35.50
N ARG A 349 -15.39 -41.14 -35.75
CA ARG A 349 -14.58 -41.40 -36.95
C ARG A 349 -13.58 -42.54 -36.83
N VAL A 350 -13.10 -42.83 -35.61
CA VAL A 350 -12.01 -43.79 -35.39
C VAL A 350 -12.47 -44.97 -34.55
N ILE A 351 -13.02 -44.72 -33.35
CA ILE A 351 -13.29 -45.77 -32.37
C ILE A 351 -14.44 -46.68 -32.79
N HIS A 352 -15.57 -46.11 -33.24
CA HIS A 352 -16.73 -46.92 -33.61
C HIS A 352 -16.44 -47.82 -34.84
N PRO A 353 -15.85 -47.30 -35.94
CA PRO A 353 -15.49 -48.14 -37.10
C PRO A 353 -14.45 -49.23 -36.78
N LEU A 354 -13.43 -48.93 -35.94
CA LEU A 354 -12.47 -49.95 -35.51
C LEU A 354 -13.12 -51.09 -34.74
N ASN A 355 -14.09 -50.79 -33.88
CA ASN A 355 -14.84 -51.82 -33.16
C ASN A 355 -15.70 -52.66 -34.11
N THR A 356 -16.34 -52.05 -35.10
CA THR A 356 -17.12 -52.77 -36.12
C THR A 356 -16.25 -53.71 -36.94
N ILE A 357 -15.08 -53.25 -37.43
CA ILE A 357 -14.15 -54.10 -38.19
C ILE A 357 -13.60 -55.24 -37.31
N ARG A 358 -13.25 -54.96 -36.04
CA ARG A 358 -12.85 -55.99 -35.08
C ARG A 358 -13.94 -57.05 -34.91
N ASP A 359 -15.18 -56.61 -34.70
CA ASP A 359 -16.31 -57.53 -34.46
C ASP A 359 -16.63 -58.35 -35.71
N ALA A 360 -16.53 -57.76 -36.90
CA ALA A 360 -16.64 -58.47 -38.17
C ALA A 360 -15.53 -59.50 -38.33
N MET A 361 -14.28 -59.15 -38.01
CA MET A 361 -13.13 -60.05 -38.06
C MET A 361 -13.27 -61.25 -37.11
N LEU A 362 -13.78 -61.03 -35.89
CA LEU A 362 -14.03 -62.10 -34.92
C LEU A 362 -15.13 -63.06 -35.41
N LYS A 363 -16.16 -62.57 -36.10
CA LYS A 363 -17.21 -63.42 -36.68
C LYS A 363 -16.71 -64.24 -37.87
N VAL A 364 -15.93 -63.62 -38.76
CA VAL A 364 -15.26 -64.31 -39.89
C VAL A 364 -14.33 -65.42 -39.38
N ALA A 365 -13.55 -65.14 -38.33
CA ALA A 365 -12.72 -66.16 -37.67
C ALA A 365 -13.55 -67.30 -37.02
N GLY A 366 -14.78 -67.01 -36.61
CA GLY A 366 -15.75 -67.99 -36.11
C GLY A 366 -16.48 -68.79 -37.20
N GLY A 367 -16.18 -68.57 -38.48
CA GLY A 367 -16.76 -69.28 -39.62
C GLY A 367 -18.00 -68.61 -40.24
N ASP A 368 -18.43 -67.45 -39.74
CA ASP A 368 -19.53 -66.68 -40.32
C ASP A 368 -18.99 -65.73 -41.42
N LEU A 369 -19.00 -66.23 -42.66
CA LEU A 369 -18.55 -65.50 -43.86
C LEU A 369 -19.64 -64.61 -44.49
N ALA A 370 -20.85 -64.56 -43.91
CA ALA A 370 -21.95 -63.74 -44.41
C ALA A 370 -21.97 -62.32 -43.80
N VAL A 371 -21.07 -62.04 -42.86
CA VAL A 371 -20.95 -60.75 -42.20
C VAL A 371 -20.49 -59.65 -43.16
N ASP A 372 -21.21 -58.52 -43.11
CA ASP A 372 -20.79 -57.28 -43.76
C ASP A 372 -19.59 -56.69 -43.02
N SER A 373 -18.48 -56.50 -43.76
CA SER A 373 -17.24 -55.90 -43.24
C SER A 373 -17.42 -54.42 -42.93
N GLY A 374 -18.36 -53.74 -43.61
CA GLY A 374 -18.66 -52.31 -43.46
C GLY A 374 -17.50 -51.39 -43.85
N TYR A 375 -17.81 -50.13 -44.19
CA TYR A 375 -16.81 -49.06 -44.43
C TYR A 375 -15.82 -49.25 -45.61
N LEU A 376 -16.12 -50.12 -46.58
CA LEU A 376 -15.32 -50.35 -47.80
C LEU A 376 -15.21 -49.11 -48.72
N ASP A 377 -16.11 -48.16 -48.56
CA ASP A 377 -16.18 -46.89 -49.28
C ASP A 377 -15.23 -45.82 -48.71
N ARG A 378 -14.64 -46.04 -47.54
CA ARG A 378 -13.68 -45.12 -46.93
C ARG A 378 -12.32 -45.15 -47.64
N GLN A 379 -11.67 -44.00 -47.71
CA GLN A 379 -10.37 -43.79 -48.36
C GLN A 379 -9.21 -43.60 -47.37
N ASP A 380 -9.43 -43.94 -46.08
CA ASP A 380 -8.45 -43.84 -45.01
C ASP A 380 -8.03 -45.24 -44.50
N GLU A 381 -7.22 -45.28 -43.44
CA GLU A 381 -6.68 -46.53 -42.88
C GLU A 381 -7.78 -47.51 -42.44
N ILE A 382 -8.97 -47.00 -42.08
CA ILE A 382 -10.14 -47.82 -41.74
C ILE A 382 -10.68 -48.52 -42.98
N GLY A 383 -10.75 -47.82 -44.12
CA GLY A 383 -11.14 -48.40 -45.40
C GLY A 383 -10.15 -49.46 -45.90
N ALA A 384 -8.84 -49.22 -45.71
CA ALA A 384 -7.80 -50.20 -46.03
C ALA A 384 -7.93 -51.48 -45.19
N LEU A 385 -8.22 -51.35 -43.88
CA LEU A 385 -8.49 -52.50 -43.00
C LEU A 385 -9.78 -53.25 -43.38
N ALA A 386 -10.85 -52.53 -43.75
CA ALA A 386 -12.08 -53.14 -44.25
C ALA A 386 -11.84 -53.92 -45.56
N GLY A 387 -11.08 -53.34 -46.49
CA GLY A 387 -10.68 -53.99 -47.75
C GLY A 387 -9.83 -55.25 -47.53
N ALA A 388 -8.90 -55.21 -46.57
CA ALA A 388 -8.10 -56.38 -46.19
C ALA A 388 -8.97 -57.49 -45.57
N LEU A 389 -9.95 -57.13 -44.73
CA LEU A 389 -10.91 -58.08 -44.15
C LEU A 389 -11.81 -58.71 -45.24
N GLU A 390 -12.22 -57.93 -46.23
CA GLU A 390 -13.01 -58.42 -47.37
C GLU A 390 -12.22 -59.38 -48.25
N ALA A 391 -10.95 -59.06 -48.55
CA ALA A 391 -10.05 -59.97 -49.26
C ALA A 391 -9.86 -61.29 -48.49
N PHE A 392 -9.74 -61.22 -47.15
CA PHE A 392 -9.64 -62.42 -46.31
C PHE A 392 -10.91 -63.27 -46.32
N LYS A 393 -12.10 -62.63 -46.28
CA LYS A 393 -13.40 -63.29 -46.42
C LYS A 393 -13.55 -63.98 -47.78
N GLN A 394 -13.16 -63.29 -48.85
CA GLN A 394 -13.17 -63.83 -50.20
C GLN A 394 -12.25 -65.05 -50.31
N GLN A 395 -11.03 -64.95 -49.76
CA GLN A 395 -10.06 -66.04 -49.78
C GLN A 395 -10.48 -67.25 -48.93
N ALA A 396 -11.18 -67.03 -47.80
CA ALA A 396 -11.77 -68.11 -46.99
C ALA A 396 -12.96 -68.77 -47.69
N THR A 397 -13.79 -67.99 -48.40
CA THR A 397 -14.92 -68.49 -49.21
C THR A 397 -14.41 -69.28 -50.42
N ASP A 398 -13.35 -68.80 -51.05
CA ASP A 398 -12.69 -69.46 -52.18
C ASP A 398 -11.97 -70.73 -51.71
N LYS A 399 -11.33 -70.74 -50.54
CA LYS A 399 -10.71 -71.94 -49.95
C LYS A 399 -11.73 -73.05 -49.63
N LEU A 400 -12.95 -72.68 -49.18
CA LEU A 400 -14.06 -73.63 -49.00
C LEU A 400 -14.65 -74.16 -50.32
N LYS A 401 -14.51 -73.42 -51.43
CA LYS A 401 -14.87 -73.89 -52.78
C LYS A 401 -13.75 -74.68 -53.47
N ILE A 402 -12.50 -74.50 -53.04
CA ILE A 402 -11.31 -75.13 -53.63
C ILE A 402 -11.02 -76.52 -53.03
N GLU A 403 -11.56 -76.88 -51.86
CA GLU A 403 -11.41 -78.23 -51.27
C GLU A 403 -12.14 -79.35 -52.05
N GLU A 404 -13.04 -79.03 -53.00
CA GLU A 404 -13.74 -80.02 -53.84
C GLU A 404 -13.06 -80.24 -55.22
N GLN A 405 -12.02 -79.48 -55.59
CA GLN A 405 -11.50 -79.49 -56.98
C GLN A 405 -9.97 -79.43 -57.11
N GLU A 406 -9.21 -80.01 -56.19
CA GLU A 406 -7.76 -80.22 -56.38
C GLU A 406 -7.39 -81.70 -56.49
N ARG A 407 -7.72 -82.31 -57.64
CA ARG A 407 -7.05 -83.56 -58.04
C ARG A 407 -6.54 -83.65 -59.46
N GLU A 408 -6.52 -82.58 -60.25
CA GLU A 408 -5.94 -82.69 -61.60
C GLU A 408 -5.64 -81.31 -62.20
N ARG A 409 -4.36 -80.89 -62.17
CA ARG A 409 -3.58 -80.41 -63.34
C ARG A 409 -2.36 -79.61 -62.93
N ASN A 410 -1.23 -80.31 -62.90
CA ASN A 410 0.05 -79.71 -63.27
C ASN A 410 0.11 -79.57 -64.80
N ALA A 411 0.42 -78.37 -65.30
CA ALA A 411 1.40 -78.15 -66.39
C ALA A 411 1.46 -76.66 -66.76
N GLY A 412 2.56 -76.00 -66.39
CA GLY A 412 2.82 -74.61 -66.78
C GLY A 412 4.22 -74.11 -66.38
N ALA A 413 5.22 -75.00 -66.40
CA ALA A 413 6.60 -74.67 -66.05
C ALA A 413 7.37 -74.13 -67.27
N SER A 414 7.18 -72.84 -67.57
CA SER A 414 8.19 -72.07 -68.33
C SER A 414 8.01 -70.54 -68.23
N ALA A 415 6.79 -70.05 -67.89
CA ALA A 415 6.58 -68.63 -67.54
C ALA A 415 6.91 -68.32 -66.07
N ARG A 416 6.75 -69.32 -65.18
CA ARG A 416 6.95 -69.19 -63.73
C ARG A 416 8.42 -68.94 -63.35
N GLN A 417 9.39 -69.53 -64.08
CA GLN A 417 10.83 -69.37 -63.82
C GLN A 417 11.31 -67.91 -64.03
N ARG A 418 10.91 -67.28 -65.15
CA ARG A 418 11.27 -65.88 -65.46
C ARG A 418 10.58 -64.86 -64.55
N ALA A 419 9.33 -65.13 -64.14
CA ALA A 419 8.62 -64.29 -63.17
C ALA A 419 9.24 -64.43 -61.76
N VAL A 420 9.64 -65.65 -61.35
CA VAL A 420 10.32 -65.88 -60.07
C VAL A 420 11.67 -65.17 -60.03
N GLU A 421 12.50 -65.23 -61.08
CA GLU A 421 13.77 -64.49 -61.11
C GLU A 421 13.58 -62.95 -61.03
N ALA A 422 12.57 -62.41 -61.71
CA ALA A 422 12.24 -60.98 -61.64
C ALA A 422 11.72 -60.57 -60.24
N TYR A 423 10.81 -61.34 -59.65
CA TYR A 423 10.29 -61.09 -58.29
C TYR A 423 11.36 -61.28 -57.22
N VAL A 424 12.27 -62.25 -57.38
CA VAL A 424 13.43 -62.48 -56.50
C VAL A 424 14.39 -61.29 -56.57
N GLY A 425 14.63 -60.71 -57.76
CA GLY A 425 15.45 -59.51 -57.93
C GLY A 425 14.83 -58.24 -57.35
N GLU A 426 13.53 -58.02 -57.58
CA GLU A 426 12.78 -56.89 -57.00
C GLU A 426 12.69 -56.99 -55.47
N PHE A 427 12.46 -58.19 -54.94
CA PHE A 427 12.48 -58.46 -53.51
C PHE A 427 13.87 -58.25 -52.89
N GLU A 428 14.96 -58.72 -53.54
CA GLU A 428 16.34 -58.47 -53.08
C GLU A 428 16.64 -56.97 -53.01
N GLY A 429 16.25 -56.22 -54.05
CA GLY A 429 16.45 -54.76 -54.12
C GLY A 429 15.67 -54.02 -53.04
N ALA A 430 14.39 -54.37 -52.83
CA ALA A 430 13.55 -53.79 -51.79
C ALA A 430 14.09 -54.07 -50.39
N VAL A 431 14.46 -55.33 -50.09
CA VAL A 431 15.00 -55.72 -48.78
C VAL A 431 16.36 -55.07 -48.52
N ARG A 432 17.28 -55.03 -49.49
CA ARG A 432 18.56 -54.31 -49.33
C ARG A 432 18.37 -52.82 -49.08
N LYS A 433 17.43 -52.19 -49.79
CA LYS A 433 17.12 -50.77 -49.60
C LYS A 433 16.58 -50.53 -48.18
N THR A 434 15.58 -51.30 -47.74
CA THR A 434 15.00 -51.18 -46.39
C THR A 434 16.02 -51.48 -45.28
N LEU A 435 16.89 -52.47 -45.45
CA LEU A 435 17.97 -52.75 -44.50
C LEU A 435 19.03 -51.64 -44.45
N GLY A 436 19.32 -51.02 -45.60
CA GLY A 436 20.18 -49.83 -45.70
C GLY A 436 19.58 -48.63 -44.96
N GLU A 437 18.32 -48.30 -45.23
CA GLU A 437 17.57 -47.24 -44.53
C GLU A 437 17.48 -47.50 -43.02
N LEU A 438 17.28 -48.76 -42.62
CA LEU A 438 17.26 -49.16 -41.20
C LEU A 438 18.65 -49.02 -40.54
N GLY A 439 19.72 -49.32 -41.29
CA GLY A 439 21.09 -49.13 -40.83
C GLY A 439 21.44 -47.65 -40.64
N GLU A 440 21.04 -46.79 -41.58
CA GLU A 440 21.18 -45.34 -41.47
C GLU A 440 20.39 -44.78 -40.27
N ALA A 441 19.12 -45.15 -40.14
CA ALA A 441 18.28 -44.73 -39.01
C ALA A 441 18.84 -45.19 -37.65
N SER A 442 19.35 -46.42 -37.56
CA SER A 442 20.00 -46.92 -36.33
C SER A 442 21.30 -46.17 -36.02
N GLY A 443 22.07 -45.81 -37.05
CA GLY A 443 23.26 -44.98 -36.92
C GLY A 443 22.95 -43.57 -36.43
N GLU A 444 21.89 -42.96 -36.95
CA GLU A 444 21.41 -41.65 -36.51
C GLU A 444 20.90 -41.70 -35.05
N MET A 445 20.12 -42.71 -34.68
CA MET A 445 19.67 -42.92 -33.29
C MET A 445 20.84 -43.06 -32.31
N ARG A 446 21.89 -43.81 -32.67
CA ARG A 446 23.12 -43.89 -31.85
C ARG A 446 23.77 -42.53 -31.68
N LYS A 447 23.94 -41.77 -32.76
CA LYS A 447 24.53 -40.43 -32.69
C LYS A 447 23.72 -39.52 -31.76
N THR A 448 22.41 -39.45 -31.95
CA THR A 448 21.51 -38.65 -31.10
C THR A 448 21.56 -39.10 -29.63
N SER A 449 21.62 -40.40 -29.36
CA SER A 449 21.76 -40.92 -27.99
C SER A 449 23.12 -40.54 -27.37
N GLY A 450 24.21 -40.55 -28.15
CA GLY A 450 25.52 -40.12 -27.71
C GLY A 450 25.54 -38.63 -27.36
N ASP A 451 24.94 -37.80 -28.20
CA ASP A 451 24.79 -36.36 -27.97
C ASP A 451 23.93 -36.09 -26.72
N LEU A 452 22.82 -36.81 -26.55
CA LEU A 452 21.95 -36.69 -25.37
C LEU A 452 22.67 -37.08 -24.07
N SER A 453 23.50 -38.12 -24.10
CA SER A 453 24.33 -38.53 -22.95
C SER A 453 25.39 -37.48 -22.62
N ALA A 454 26.02 -36.86 -23.63
CA ALA A 454 26.96 -35.77 -23.44
C ALA A 454 26.30 -34.54 -22.81
N VAL A 455 25.14 -34.12 -23.33
CA VAL A 455 24.35 -33.01 -22.77
C VAL A 455 23.92 -33.28 -21.34
N SER A 456 23.46 -34.50 -21.04
CA SER A 456 23.02 -34.88 -19.69
C SER A 456 24.17 -34.81 -18.67
N ARG A 457 25.37 -35.28 -19.03
CA ARG A 457 26.58 -35.12 -18.19
C ARG A 457 26.93 -33.65 -17.96
N GLN A 458 26.92 -32.85 -19.01
CA GLN A 458 27.18 -31.42 -18.90
C GLN A 458 26.15 -30.71 -18.00
N THR A 459 24.88 -31.11 -18.08
CA THR A 459 23.82 -30.62 -17.18
C THR A 459 24.11 -30.99 -15.74
N ASN A 460 24.53 -32.23 -15.47
CA ASN A 460 24.91 -32.68 -14.12
C ASN A 460 26.09 -31.88 -13.53
N ASP A 461 27.11 -31.57 -14.33
CA ASP A 461 28.23 -30.73 -13.89
C ASP A 461 27.75 -29.31 -13.51
N ARG A 462 26.88 -28.72 -14.34
CA ARG A 462 26.29 -27.40 -14.07
C ARG A 462 25.40 -27.39 -12.83
N VAL A 463 24.63 -28.46 -12.61
CA VAL A 463 23.81 -28.68 -11.42
C VAL A 463 24.68 -28.71 -10.16
N GLN A 464 25.84 -29.37 -10.18
CA GLN A 464 26.76 -29.37 -9.03
C GLN A 464 27.28 -27.96 -8.71
N VAL A 465 27.68 -27.20 -9.73
CA VAL A 465 28.13 -25.82 -9.56
C VAL A 465 27.00 -24.94 -9.01
N ALA A 466 25.80 -25.06 -9.56
CA ALA A 466 24.61 -24.33 -9.10
C ALA A 466 24.23 -24.71 -7.66
N GLY A 467 24.34 -25.98 -7.29
CA GLY A 467 24.07 -26.46 -5.93
C GLY A 467 25.04 -25.85 -4.92
N LYS A 468 26.33 -25.82 -5.24
CA LYS A 468 27.34 -25.16 -4.39
C LYS A 468 27.05 -23.67 -4.24
N ALA A 469 26.79 -22.96 -5.34
CA ALA A 469 26.47 -21.54 -5.30
C ALA A 469 25.21 -21.24 -4.47
N SER A 470 24.19 -22.11 -4.53
CA SER A 470 22.96 -21.98 -3.74
C SER A 470 23.21 -22.18 -2.25
N ASN A 471 24.08 -23.13 -1.88
CA ASN A 471 24.50 -23.33 -0.50
C ASN A 471 25.29 -22.13 0.05
N ASP A 472 26.25 -21.62 -0.72
CA ASP A 472 27.02 -20.43 -0.34
C ASP A 472 26.11 -19.20 -0.17
N ALA A 473 25.10 -19.04 -1.04
CA ALA A 473 24.08 -18.01 -0.91
C ALA A 473 23.24 -18.18 0.36
N SER A 474 22.84 -19.40 0.71
CA SER A 474 22.11 -19.69 1.95
C SER A 474 22.91 -19.28 3.19
N MET A 475 24.19 -19.64 3.25
CA MET A 475 25.06 -19.25 4.36
C MET A 475 25.22 -17.72 4.48
N SER A 476 25.28 -17.03 3.34
CA SER A 476 25.36 -15.57 3.29
C SER A 476 24.08 -14.93 3.82
N VAL A 477 22.93 -15.47 3.44
CA VAL A 477 21.61 -15.02 3.92
C VAL A 477 21.47 -15.24 5.44
N ASP A 478 21.89 -16.40 5.96
CA ASP A 478 21.88 -16.67 7.40
C ASP A 478 22.78 -15.69 8.17
N SER A 479 23.94 -15.35 7.60
CA SER A 479 24.86 -14.35 8.19
C SER A 479 24.25 -12.95 8.23
N VAL A 480 23.53 -12.54 7.17
CA VAL A 480 22.81 -11.26 7.13
C VAL A 480 21.66 -11.25 8.14
N ALA A 481 20.96 -12.37 8.33
CA ALA A 481 19.88 -12.48 9.31
C ALA A 481 20.41 -12.26 10.73
N ALA A 482 21.52 -12.93 11.09
CA ALA A 482 22.17 -12.74 12.39
C ALA A 482 22.62 -11.28 12.61
N ALA A 483 23.23 -10.65 11.60
CA ALA A 483 23.62 -9.25 11.68
C ALA A 483 22.42 -8.29 11.83
N ALA A 484 21.28 -8.60 11.19
CA ALA A 484 20.07 -7.82 11.31
C ALA A 484 19.43 -7.94 12.71
N GLU A 485 19.49 -9.13 13.33
CA GLU A 485 19.07 -9.32 14.72
C GLU A 485 19.93 -8.52 15.71
N GLU A 486 21.26 -8.56 15.55
CA GLU A 486 22.18 -7.75 16.37
C GLU A 486 21.93 -6.24 16.19
N LEU A 487 21.71 -5.78 14.95
CA LEU A 487 21.35 -4.39 14.69
C LEU A 487 20.03 -4.00 15.35
N SER A 488 19.02 -4.88 15.33
CA SER A 488 17.74 -4.62 15.97
C SER A 488 17.88 -4.45 17.48
N ALA A 489 18.71 -5.27 18.12
CA ALA A 489 19.04 -5.12 19.53
C ALA A 489 19.75 -3.77 19.80
N SER A 490 20.77 -3.44 19.01
CA SER A 490 21.50 -2.16 19.16
C SER A 490 20.61 -0.93 18.95
N ILE A 491 19.67 -0.98 18.00
CA ILE A 491 18.71 0.09 17.73
C ILE A 491 17.80 0.31 18.94
N ASN A 492 17.30 -0.77 19.56
CA ASN A 492 16.47 -0.67 20.75
C ASN A 492 17.23 -0.04 21.93
N ASP A 493 18.50 -0.42 22.13
CA ASP A 493 19.34 0.16 23.17
C ASP A 493 19.60 1.66 22.94
N ILE A 494 19.94 2.05 21.71
CA ILE A 494 20.14 3.46 21.37
C ILE A 494 18.84 4.26 21.54
N SER A 495 17.69 3.68 21.17
CA SER A 495 16.39 4.32 21.34
C SER A 495 16.10 4.61 22.82
N GLN A 496 16.35 3.64 23.70
CA GLN A 496 16.20 3.82 25.15
C GLN A 496 17.18 4.88 25.69
N GLN A 497 18.43 4.87 25.23
CA GLN A 497 19.43 5.87 25.65
C GLN A 497 19.07 7.29 25.20
N ALA A 498 18.57 7.46 23.97
CA ALA A 498 18.13 8.75 23.44
C ALA A 498 16.91 9.28 24.21
N ALA A 499 15.91 8.42 24.49
CA ALA A 499 14.76 8.78 25.31
C ALA A 499 15.16 9.17 26.74
N HIS A 500 16.11 8.43 27.33
CA HIS A 500 16.66 8.76 28.65
C HIS A 500 17.40 10.11 28.65
N ALA A 501 18.21 10.39 27.63
CA ALA A 501 18.91 11.66 27.47
C ALA A 501 17.94 12.85 27.32
N ALA A 502 16.89 12.71 26.51
CA ALA A 502 15.82 13.70 26.41
C ALA A 502 15.12 13.94 27.76
N GLY A 503 14.85 12.86 28.52
CA GLY A 503 14.30 12.96 29.86
C GLY A 503 15.21 13.70 30.86
N ILE A 504 16.54 13.50 30.80
CA ILE A 504 17.51 14.25 31.61
C ILE A 504 17.52 15.72 31.20
N ALA A 505 17.58 16.02 29.90
CA ALA A 505 17.60 17.38 29.39
C ALA A 505 16.34 18.15 29.79
N GLY A 506 15.16 17.53 29.66
CA GLY A 506 13.89 18.12 30.12
C GLY A 506 13.89 18.47 31.61
N ARG A 507 14.40 17.58 32.49
CA ARG A 507 14.56 17.89 33.93
C ARG A 507 15.52 19.05 34.16
N ALA A 508 16.63 19.09 33.42
CA ALA A 508 17.63 20.15 33.56
C ALA A 508 17.10 21.52 33.09
N VAL A 509 16.25 21.58 32.04
CA VAL A 509 15.53 22.81 31.64
C VAL A 509 14.63 23.30 32.77
N THR A 510 13.87 22.40 33.39
CA THR A 510 13.01 22.77 34.54
C THR A 510 13.83 23.31 35.70
N GLN A 511 14.94 22.65 36.06
CA GLN A 511 15.84 23.10 37.12
C GLN A 511 16.46 24.47 36.82
N ALA A 512 16.85 24.72 35.57
CA ALA A 512 17.38 26.01 35.14
C ALA A 512 16.33 27.12 35.30
N ARG A 513 15.06 26.87 34.93
CA ARG A 513 13.95 27.84 35.11
C ARG A 513 13.66 28.15 36.58
N GLU A 514 13.68 27.14 37.44
CA GLU A 514 13.52 27.36 38.89
C GLU A 514 14.66 28.21 39.48
N THR A 515 15.88 27.96 39.01
CA THR A 515 17.07 28.73 39.42
C THR A 515 16.99 30.17 38.92
N ASP A 516 16.60 30.38 37.66
CA ASP A 516 16.34 31.71 37.07
C ASP A 516 15.32 32.50 37.90
N GLY A 517 14.19 31.89 38.25
CA GLY A 517 13.17 32.52 39.11
C GLY A 517 13.70 32.91 40.50
N THR A 518 14.56 32.07 41.09
CA THR A 518 15.18 32.34 42.40
C THR A 518 16.13 33.53 42.33
N VAL A 519 16.98 33.59 41.30
CA VAL A 519 17.95 34.70 41.12
C VAL A 519 17.25 36.00 40.74
N GLN A 520 16.17 35.95 39.94
CA GLN A 520 15.32 37.12 39.70
C GLN A 520 14.68 37.64 40.99
N GLY A 521 14.24 36.74 41.88
CA GLY A 521 13.76 37.10 43.22
C GLY A 521 14.83 37.80 44.07
N LEU A 522 16.08 37.34 44.01
CA LEU A 522 17.22 37.99 44.66
C LEU A 522 17.48 39.38 44.09
N ALA A 523 17.53 39.53 42.76
CA ALA A 523 17.73 40.82 42.09
C ALA A 523 16.65 41.84 42.47
N LYS A 524 15.38 41.41 42.52
CA LYS A 524 14.26 42.24 42.98
C LYS A 524 14.40 42.66 44.44
N SER A 525 14.84 41.75 45.30
CA SER A 525 15.05 42.03 46.73
C SER A 525 16.20 43.03 46.94
N ALA A 526 17.31 42.87 46.20
CA ALA A 526 18.41 43.83 46.20
C ALA A 526 17.96 45.22 45.72
N GLY A 527 17.12 45.31 44.69
CA GLY A 527 16.48 46.56 44.25
C GLY A 527 15.71 47.28 45.35
N ARG A 528 14.86 46.54 46.09
CA ARG A 528 14.10 47.12 47.22
C ARG A 528 15.02 47.58 48.36
N ILE A 529 16.10 46.86 48.63
CA ILE A 529 17.10 47.30 49.62
C ILE A 529 17.77 48.59 49.15
N GLY A 530 18.13 48.70 47.86
CA GLY A 530 18.68 49.92 47.28
C GLY A 530 17.76 51.14 47.45
N GLU A 531 16.45 50.97 47.22
CA GLU A 531 15.45 52.03 47.47
C GLU A 531 15.44 52.49 48.94
N VAL A 532 15.50 51.54 49.88
CA VAL A 532 15.54 51.84 51.32
C VAL A 532 16.82 52.55 51.71
N VAL A 533 17.97 52.10 51.20
CA VAL A 533 19.27 52.73 51.47
C VAL A 533 19.31 54.16 50.92
N GLY A 534 18.75 54.40 49.72
CA GLY A 534 18.60 55.74 49.15
C GLY A 534 17.74 56.68 50.01
N LEU A 535 16.66 56.15 50.60
CA LEU A 535 15.84 56.90 51.56
C LEU A 535 16.63 57.24 52.83
N ILE A 536 17.38 56.29 53.39
CA ILE A 536 18.22 56.53 54.59
C ILE A 536 19.27 57.60 54.31
N ASN A 537 19.93 57.54 53.14
CA ASN A 537 20.90 58.55 52.74
C ASN A 537 20.26 59.96 52.65
N THR A 538 19.03 60.03 52.11
CA THR A 538 18.25 61.29 52.07
C THR A 538 17.95 61.82 53.47
N ILE A 539 17.55 60.93 54.40
CA ILE A 539 17.30 61.29 55.80
C ILE A 539 18.60 61.76 56.49
N ALA A 540 19.72 61.09 56.25
CA ALA A 540 21.02 61.47 56.79
C ALA A 540 21.45 62.86 56.28
N ALA A 541 21.26 63.15 54.99
CA ALA A 541 21.53 64.46 54.40
C ALA A 541 20.66 65.57 55.01
N GLN A 542 19.35 65.31 55.20
CA GLN A 542 18.45 66.25 55.87
C GLN A 542 18.83 66.47 57.35
N THR A 543 19.19 65.40 58.05
CA THR A 543 19.63 65.45 59.46
C THR A 543 20.92 66.27 59.61
N ASN A 544 21.86 66.10 58.68
CA ASN A 544 23.09 66.88 58.63
C ASN A 544 22.81 68.38 58.41
N LEU A 545 21.86 68.73 57.53
CA LEU A 545 21.44 70.12 57.30
C LEU A 545 20.71 70.72 58.52
N LEU A 546 19.83 69.95 59.17
CA LEU A 546 19.15 70.36 60.40
C LEU A 546 20.17 70.61 61.53
N ALA A 547 21.12 69.70 61.72
CA ALA A 547 22.18 69.81 62.71
C ALA A 547 23.12 71.00 62.43
N LEU A 548 23.41 71.28 61.15
CA LEU A 548 24.15 72.46 60.74
C LEU A 548 23.42 73.76 61.12
N ASN A 549 22.12 73.86 60.81
CA ASN A 549 21.29 75.01 61.17
C ASN A 549 21.23 75.20 62.69
N ALA A 550 21.08 74.12 63.45
CA ALA A 550 21.10 74.15 64.91
C ALA A 550 22.46 74.60 65.46
N THR A 551 23.57 74.20 64.83
CA THR A 551 24.93 74.64 65.20
C THR A 551 25.10 76.15 64.97
N ILE A 552 24.55 76.68 63.87
CA ILE A 552 24.57 78.12 63.56
C ILE A 552 23.78 78.92 64.60
N GLU A 553 22.57 78.47 64.95
CA GLU A 553 21.73 79.17 65.92
C GLU A 553 22.30 79.07 67.35
N ALA A 554 22.91 77.93 67.69
CA ALA A 554 23.62 77.77 68.96
C ALA A 554 24.86 78.68 69.07
N ALA A 555 25.59 78.88 67.97
CA ALA A 555 26.69 79.85 67.92
C ALA A 555 26.18 81.30 68.06
N ARG A 556 24.99 81.60 67.52
CA ARG A 556 24.33 82.91 67.62
C ARG A 556 23.89 83.25 69.05
N ALA A 557 23.56 82.24 69.85
CA ALA A 557 23.18 82.38 71.26
C ALA A 557 24.38 82.58 72.23
N GLY A 558 25.63 82.54 71.75
CA GLY A 558 26.83 82.78 72.55
C GLY A 558 27.06 81.73 73.65
N GLU A 559 27.48 82.16 74.85
CA GLU A 559 27.77 81.26 75.99
C GLU A 559 26.55 80.41 76.41
N ALA A 560 25.32 80.91 76.23
CA ALA A 560 24.09 80.17 76.58
C ALA A 560 23.81 78.98 75.63
N GLY A 561 24.31 79.01 74.40
CA GLY A 561 24.10 77.97 73.39
C GLY A 561 25.16 76.86 73.36
N ARG A 562 26.19 76.94 74.22
CA ARG A 562 27.40 76.10 74.14
C ARG A 562 27.12 74.60 74.25
N GLY A 563 26.23 74.20 75.17
CA GLY A 563 25.81 72.79 75.31
C GLY A 563 25.02 72.28 74.10
N PHE A 564 24.18 73.14 73.52
CA PHE A 564 23.38 72.82 72.34
C PHE A 564 24.26 72.70 71.08
N ALA A 565 25.30 73.52 70.97
CA ALA A 565 26.28 73.47 69.88
C ALA A 565 27.06 72.14 69.87
N VAL A 566 27.43 71.60 71.03
CA VAL A 566 28.11 70.29 71.13
C VAL A 566 27.19 69.18 70.65
N VAL A 567 25.93 69.15 71.10
CA VAL A 567 24.95 68.14 70.65
C VAL A 567 24.69 68.25 69.15
N ALA A 568 24.52 69.47 68.63
CA ALA A 568 24.31 69.69 67.20
C ALA A 568 25.53 69.23 66.36
N SER A 569 26.75 69.47 66.84
CA SER A 569 27.96 68.97 66.18
C SER A 569 28.07 67.44 66.21
N GLU A 570 27.66 66.80 67.31
CA GLU A 570 27.65 65.34 67.42
C GLU A 570 26.61 64.72 66.47
N VAL A 571 25.40 65.27 66.42
CA VAL A 571 24.35 64.85 65.47
C VAL A 571 24.82 65.03 64.02
N LYS A 572 25.50 66.14 63.72
CA LYS A 572 26.08 66.40 62.40
C LYS A 572 27.12 65.34 62.03
N SER A 573 28.02 64.99 62.96
CA SER A 573 29.03 63.95 62.78
C SER A 573 28.37 62.59 62.52
N LEU A 574 27.38 62.21 63.32
CA LEU A 574 26.66 60.95 63.20
C LEU A 574 25.88 60.86 61.87
N ALA A 575 25.27 61.97 61.43
CA ALA A 575 24.61 62.05 60.14
C ALA A 575 25.59 61.88 58.97
N SER A 576 26.79 62.47 59.05
CA SER A 576 27.85 62.29 58.04
C SER A 576 28.37 60.84 58.01
N GLN A 577 28.58 60.22 59.17
CA GLN A 577 28.95 58.80 59.25
C GLN A 577 27.85 57.89 58.68
N THR A 578 26.59 58.20 58.95
CA THR A 578 25.44 57.46 58.41
C THR A 578 25.39 57.58 56.88
N ALA A 579 25.55 58.78 56.33
CA ALA A 579 25.58 59.01 54.88
C ALA A 579 26.71 58.21 54.21
N LYS A 580 27.92 58.24 54.79
CA LYS A 580 29.05 57.45 54.30
C LYS A 580 28.78 55.94 54.35
N ALA A 581 28.24 55.43 55.46
CA ALA A 581 27.88 54.02 55.57
C ALA A 581 26.79 53.62 54.56
N THR A 582 25.80 54.48 54.29
CA THR A 582 24.80 54.21 53.25
C THR A 582 25.35 54.25 51.84
N GLU A 583 26.39 55.05 51.57
CA GLU A 583 27.09 55.06 50.28
C GLU A 583 27.83 53.74 50.05
N GLU A 584 28.59 53.27 51.05
CA GLU A 584 29.27 51.96 51.01
C GLU A 584 28.27 50.79 50.84
N ILE A 585 27.12 50.82 51.51
CA ILE A 585 26.06 49.81 51.33
C ILE A 585 25.45 49.91 49.92
N SER A 586 25.28 51.13 49.38
CA SER A 586 24.74 51.32 48.03
C SER A 586 25.64 50.68 46.97
N GLU A 587 26.96 50.82 47.11
CA GLU A 587 27.94 50.15 46.25
C GLU A 587 27.80 48.63 46.32
N GLN A 588 27.69 48.06 47.52
CA GLN A 588 27.50 46.61 47.69
C GLN A 588 26.19 46.10 47.07
N ILE A 589 25.10 46.88 47.17
CA ILE A 589 23.82 46.51 46.56
C ILE A 589 23.92 46.57 45.03
N ALA A 590 24.60 47.57 44.47
CA ALA A 590 24.83 47.65 43.03
C ALA A 590 25.65 46.45 42.52
N ASP A 591 26.67 46.02 43.27
CA ASP A 591 27.44 44.82 42.95
C ASP A 591 26.59 43.54 43.01
N ILE A 592 25.73 43.39 44.03
CA ILE A 592 24.80 42.25 44.13
C ILE A 592 23.84 42.23 42.94
N GLN A 593 23.28 43.38 42.55
CA GLN A 593 22.40 43.49 41.40
C GLN A 593 23.10 43.10 40.09
N LYS A 594 24.34 43.56 39.91
CA LYS A 594 25.16 43.22 38.75
C LYS A 594 25.42 41.71 38.68
N VAL A 595 25.89 41.11 39.78
CA VAL A 595 26.16 39.67 39.84
C VAL A 595 24.89 38.84 39.62
N ALA A 596 23.75 39.28 40.16
CA ALA A 596 22.48 38.62 39.92
C ALA A 596 22.06 38.70 38.44
N GLY A 597 22.28 39.85 37.79
CA GLY A 597 22.05 40.02 36.35
C GLY A 597 22.94 39.11 35.50
N ASP A 598 24.23 39.04 35.82
CA ASP A 598 25.18 38.15 35.14
C ASP A 598 24.80 36.67 35.31
N ALA A 599 24.35 36.28 36.51
CA ALA A 599 23.86 34.93 36.80
C ALA A 599 22.58 34.59 36.02
N ILE A 600 21.62 35.51 35.91
CA ILE A 600 20.41 35.33 35.08
C ILE A 600 20.79 35.06 33.62
N ASN A 601 21.69 35.88 33.05
CA ASN A 601 22.15 35.70 31.67
C ASN A 601 22.82 34.32 31.46
N ALA A 602 23.69 33.91 32.40
CA ALA A 602 24.35 32.61 32.34
C ALA A 602 23.35 31.45 32.42
N ILE A 603 22.36 31.53 33.31
CA ILE A 603 21.30 30.49 33.44
C ILE A 603 20.46 30.41 32.17
N GLN A 604 20.11 31.54 31.56
CA GLN A 604 19.37 31.57 30.29
C GLN A 604 20.17 30.94 29.15
N THR A 605 21.48 31.21 29.06
CA THR A 605 22.36 30.56 28.07
C THR A 605 22.45 29.05 28.30
N ILE A 606 22.62 28.61 29.55
CA ILE A 606 22.60 27.18 29.91
C ILE A 606 21.26 26.55 29.53
N GLY A 607 20.14 27.21 29.81
CA GLY A 607 18.81 26.75 29.41
C GLY A 607 18.65 26.58 27.90
N GLY A 608 19.22 27.49 27.11
CA GLY A 608 19.28 27.38 25.65
C GLY A 608 20.07 26.15 25.18
N ILE A 609 21.29 25.98 25.69
CA ILE A 609 22.16 24.82 25.35
C ILE A 609 21.48 23.49 25.70
N ILE A 610 20.83 23.40 26.87
CA ILE A 610 20.11 22.18 27.27
C ILE A 610 18.88 21.96 26.35
N GLY A 611 18.22 23.03 25.92
CA GLY A 611 17.17 22.99 24.92
C GLY A 611 17.65 22.36 23.60
N GLU A 612 18.79 22.81 23.09
CA GLU A 612 19.42 22.23 21.89
C GLU A 612 19.76 20.74 22.09
N VAL A 613 20.28 20.35 23.25
CA VAL A 613 20.54 18.93 23.58
C VAL A 613 19.25 18.11 23.56
N ASN A 614 18.14 18.64 24.07
CA ASN A 614 16.84 17.97 24.04
C ASN A 614 16.32 17.79 22.61
N GLU A 615 16.48 18.79 21.76
CA GLU A 615 16.13 18.70 20.33
C GLU A 615 16.96 17.65 19.61
N VAL A 616 18.27 17.62 19.84
CA VAL A 616 19.18 16.61 19.26
C VAL A 616 18.80 15.21 19.73
N ALA A 617 18.55 15.00 21.03
CA ALA A 617 18.14 13.71 21.56
C ALA A 617 16.80 13.22 20.94
N THR A 618 15.86 14.15 20.73
CA THR A 618 14.58 13.85 20.08
C THR A 618 14.78 13.49 18.59
N ALA A 619 15.65 14.21 17.89
CA ALA A 619 16.00 13.91 16.49
C ALA A 619 16.68 12.54 16.35
N ILE A 620 17.59 12.19 17.27
CA ILE A 620 18.21 10.86 17.32
C ILE A 620 17.14 9.78 17.55
N ALA A 621 16.22 9.98 18.49
CA ALA A 621 15.15 9.03 18.74
C ALA A 621 14.29 8.76 17.50
N ALA A 622 13.94 9.83 16.75
CA ALA A 622 13.20 9.71 15.50
C ALA A 622 14.00 8.95 14.42
N ALA A 623 15.28 9.30 14.23
CA ALA A 623 16.15 8.63 13.26
C ALA A 623 16.34 7.14 13.59
N VAL A 624 16.45 6.80 14.88
CA VAL A 624 16.61 5.41 15.35
C VAL A 624 15.32 4.61 15.14
N GLN A 625 14.13 5.23 15.27
CA GLN A 625 12.86 4.58 14.91
C GLN A 625 12.80 4.26 13.41
N GLU A 626 13.25 5.18 12.55
CA GLU A 626 13.33 4.94 11.10
C GLU A 626 14.33 3.81 10.76
N GLN A 627 15.51 3.80 11.41
CA GLN A 627 16.46 2.70 11.30
C GLN A 627 15.85 1.37 11.73
N GLY A 628 15.07 1.35 12.82
CA GLY A 628 14.36 0.16 13.28
C GLY A 628 13.39 -0.41 12.24
N ALA A 629 12.63 0.46 11.57
CA ALA A 629 11.74 0.05 10.48
C ALA A 629 12.53 -0.52 9.28
N ALA A 630 13.64 0.13 8.89
CA ALA A 630 14.51 -0.36 7.82
C ALA A 630 15.12 -1.72 8.14
N THR A 631 15.60 -1.94 9.38
CA THR A 631 16.17 -3.23 9.81
C THR A 631 15.11 -4.34 9.85
N GLN A 632 13.87 -4.04 10.21
CA GLN A 632 12.77 -5.01 10.11
C GLN A 632 12.49 -5.42 8.67
N GLU A 633 12.54 -4.48 7.73
CA GLU A 633 12.34 -4.79 6.30
C GLU A 633 13.52 -5.59 5.72
N ILE A 634 14.75 -5.32 6.17
CA ILE A 634 15.92 -6.18 5.86
C ILE A 634 15.67 -7.60 6.37
N THR A 635 15.23 -7.75 7.62
CA THR A 635 14.95 -9.08 8.20
C THR A 635 13.91 -9.84 7.39
N ARG A 636 12.82 -9.18 6.99
CA ARG A 636 11.78 -9.76 6.12
C ARG A 636 12.33 -10.15 4.75
N SER A 637 13.10 -9.27 4.13
CA SER A 637 13.71 -9.51 2.81
C SER A 637 14.70 -10.68 2.84
N THR A 638 15.49 -10.79 3.91
CA THR A 638 16.43 -11.88 4.13
C THR A 638 15.72 -13.21 4.33
N GLN A 639 14.60 -13.26 5.08
CA GLN A 639 13.78 -14.47 5.20
C GLN A 639 13.19 -14.90 3.85
N PHE A 640 12.73 -13.94 3.04
CA PHE A 640 12.24 -14.23 1.68
C PHE A 640 13.35 -14.79 0.79
N ALA A 641 14.55 -14.19 0.85
CA ALA A 641 15.74 -14.68 0.15
C ALA A 641 16.13 -16.10 0.59
N ALA A 642 16.07 -16.40 1.89
CA ALA A 642 16.35 -17.74 2.44
C ALA A 642 15.38 -18.80 1.89
N GLN A 643 14.09 -18.46 1.80
CA GLN A 643 13.11 -19.35 1.19
C GLN A 643 13.39 -19.53 -0.32
N GLY A 644 13.80 -18.46 -0.99
CA GLY A 644 14.20 -18.49 -2.40
C GLY A 644 15.39 -19.42 -2.65
N THR A 645 16.47 -19.31 -1.87
CA THR A 645 17.65 -20.17 -2.01
C THR A 645 17.32 -21.64 -1.72
N LYS A 646 16.46 -21.90 -0.74
CA LYS A 646 15.94 -23.25 -0.46
C LYS A 646 15.17 -23.84 -1.65
N ASN A 647 14.23 -23.08 -2.23
CA ASN A 647 13.48 -23.52 -3.40
C ASN A 647 14.40 -23.81 -4.61
N VAL A 648 15.44 -22.98 -4.80
CA VAL A 648 16.45 -23.21 -5.86
C VAL A 648 17.21 -24.52 -5.60
N SER A 649 17.62 -24.80 -4.35
CA SER A 649 18.28 -26.06 -3.99
C SER A 649 17.40 -27.29 -4.27
N ASP A 650 16.09 -27.20 -3.95
CA ASP A 650 15.14 -28.28 -4.21
C ASP A 650 14.97 -28.51 -5.73
N ASN A 651 14.85 -27.43 -6.51
CA ASN A 651 14.76 -27.51 -7.97
C ASN A 651 16.04 -28.09 -8.61
N ILE A 652 17.23 -27.73 -8.11
CA ILE A 652 18.51 -28.29 -8.58
C ILE A 652 18.54 -29.81 -8.37
N THR A 653 17.99 -30.29 -7.24
CA THR A 653 17.88 -31.73 -6.97
C THR A 653 16.96 -32.42 -7.98
N GLY A 654 15.85 -31.78 -8.36
CA GLY A 654 14.95 -32.27 -9.42
C GLY A 654 15.62 -32.32 -10.79
N VAL A 655 16.29 -31.25 -11.21
CA VAL A 655 17.00 -31.18 -12.50
C VAL A 655 18.10 -32.23 -12.58
N LYS A 656 18.78 -32.53 -11.47
CA LYS A 656 19.75 -33.63 -11.40
C LYS A 656 19.10 -34.98 -11.72
N ALA A 657 17.97 -35.28 -11.08
CA ALA A 657 17.24 -36.53 -11.29
C ALA A 657 16.76 -36.66 -12.75
N ASP A 658 16.30 -35.57 -13.36
CA ASP A 658 15.88 -35.54 -14.76
C ASP A 658 17.06 -35.78 -15.71
N ALA A 659 18.22 -35.17 -15.44
CA ALA A 659 19.44 -35.39 -16.22
C ALA A 659 19.95 -36.83 -16.10
N ASP A 660 19.91 -37.42 -14.92
CA ASP A 660 20.25 -38.83 -14.69
C ASP A 660 19.29 -39.77 -15.45
N ALA A 661 17.99 -39.47 -15.43
CA ALA A 661 16.99 -40.22 -16.18
C ALA A 661 17.18 -40.10 -17.70
N ALA A 662 17.51 -38.91 -18.20
CA ALA A 662 17.80 -38.68 -19.62
C ALA A 662 19.08 -39.42 -20.06
N ALA A 663 20.12 -39.45 -19.21
CA ALA A 663 21.33 -40.23 -19.46
C ALA A 663 21.04 -41.74 -19.55
N ALA A 664 20.21 -42.27 -18.64
CA ALA A 664 19.80 -43.68 -18.67
C ALA A 664 18.94 -44.01 -19.90
N ALA A 665 18.01 -43.12 -20.28
CA ALA A 665 17.22 -43.28 -21.49
C ALA A 665 18.07 -43.26 -22.76
N ALA A 666 19.07 -42.37 -22.82
CA ALA A 666 20.04 -42.32 -23.91
C ALA A 666 20.82 -43.63 -24.03
N ASP A 667 21.27 -44.21 -22.91
CA ASP A 667 21.98 -45.50 -22.94
C ASP A 667 21.09 -46.64 -23.45
N ASN A 668 19.81 -46.68 -23.05
CA ASN A 668 18.84 -47.64 -23.58
C ASN A 668 18.64 -47.50 -25.10
N VAL A 669 18.52 -46.27 -25.60
CA VAL A 669 18.40 -46.02 -27.06
C VAL A 669 19.65 -46.45 -27.80
N LYS A 670 20.83 -46.18 -27.23
CA LYS A 670 22.11 -46.63 -27.79
C LYS A 670 22.15 -48.15 -27.92
N GLN A 671 21.85 -48.87 -26.84
CA GLN A 671 21.83 -50.35 -26.83
C GLN A 671 20.80 -50.91 -27.83
N ALA A 672 19.60 -50.34 -27.88
CA ALA A 672 18.56 -50.74 -28.83
C ALA A 672 19.01 -50.53 -30.29
N SER A 673 19.69 -49.43 -30.57
CA SER A 673 20.20 -49.11 -31.91
C SER A 673 21.38 -50.00 -32.32
N GLU A 674 22.25 -50.41 -31.38
CA GLU A 674 23.29 -51.41 -31.61
C GLU A 674 22.69 -52.79 -31.92
N MET A 675 21.64 -53.17 -31.18
CA MET A 675 20.91 -54.42 -31.43
C MET A 675 20.21 -54.42 -32.80
N LEU A 676 19.54 -53.33 -33.16
CA LEU A 676 18.88 -53.18 -34.47
C LEU A 676 19.87 -53.26 -35.63
N GLU A 677 21.04 -52.64 -35.50
CA GLU A 677 22.09 -52.74 -36.51
C GLU A 677 22.60 -54.18 -36.65
N SER A 678 22.82 -54.88 -35.53
CA SER A 678 23.24 -56.29 -35.55
C SER A 678 22.19 -57.18 -36.22
N GLN A 679 20.91 -57.01 -35.85
CA GLN A 679 19.80 -57.78 -36.44
C GLN A 679 19.60 -57.45 -37.93
N SER A 680 19.73 -56.18 -38.32
CA SER A 680 19.67 -55.75 -39.72
C SER A 680 20.76 -56.39 -40.57
N ARG A 681 22.01 -56.41 -40.07
CA ARG A 681 23.13 -57.09 -40.74
C ARG A 681 22.91 -58.60 -40.86
N GLN A 682 22.45 -59.24 -39.77
CA GLN A 682 22.15 -60.67 -39.78
C GLN A 682 21.05 -61.02 -40.79
N LEU A 683 19.96 -60.26 -40.80
CA LEU A 683 18.86 -60.45 -41.75
C LEU A 683 19.33 -60.23 -43.19
N GLY A 684 20.19 -59.24 -43.43
CA GLY A 684 20.82 -59.01 -44.73
C GLY A 684 21.65 -60.22 -45.21
N HIS A 685 22.40 -60.85 -44.31
CA HIS A 685 23.14 -62.08 -44.60
C HIS A 685 22.20 -63.27 -44.89
N GLU A 686 21.21 -63.52 -44.03
CA GLU A 686 20.27 -64.63 -44.19
C GLU A 686 19.46 -64.52 -45.50
N VAL A 687 19.04 -63.31 -45.86
CA VAL A 687 18.34 -63.04 -47.12
C VAL A 687 19.28 -63.27 -48.32
N SER A 688 20.52 -62.76 -48.26
CA SER A 688 21.50 -62.98 -49.33
C SER A 688 21.81 -64.48 -49.53
N ASP A 689 21.96 -65.24 -48.45
CA ASP A 689 22.22 -66.67 -48.48
C ASP A 689 21.02 -67.46 -49.01
N PHE A 690 19.80 -67.11 -48.58
CA PHE A 690 18.56 -67.73 -49.05
C PHE A 690 18.36 -67.51 -50.55
N LEU A 691 18.55 -66.28 -51.03
CA LEU A 691 18.44 -65.95 -52.46
C LEU A 691 19.54 -66.61 -53.29
N GLY A 692 20.76 -66.74 -52.74
CA GLY A 692 21.84 -67.50 -53.35
C GLY A 692 21.50 -68.98 -53.54
N LYS A 693 20.86 -69.60 -52.53
CA LYS A 693 20.36 -70.99 -52.62
C LYS A 693 19.22 -71.14 -53.63
N ILE A 694 18.30 -70.17 -53.70
CA ILE A 694 17.21 -70.17 -54.70
C ILE A 694 17.73 -70.04 -56.13
N ARG A 695 18.77 -69.24 -56.37
CA ARG A 695 19.39 -69.12 -57.71
C ARG A 695 20.17 -70.36 -58.13
N ALA A 696 20.60 -71.18 -57.17
CA ALA A 696 21.38 -72.39 -57.40
C ALA A 696 20.53 -73.67 -57.53
N ALA A 697 19.26 -73.62 -57.10
CA ALA A 697 18.26 -74.68 -57.19
C ALA A 697 17.41 -74.52 -58.46
#